data_AF-A0A3M2SWU0-F1
#
_entry.id   AF-A0A3M2SWU0-F1
#
_cell.length_a   1.000
_cell.length_b   1.000
_cell.length_c   1.000
_cell.angle_alpha   90.00
_cell.angle_beta   90.00
_cell.angle_gamma   90.00
#
_symmetry.space_group_name_H-M   'P 1'
#
loop_
_entity.id
_entity.type
_entity.pdbx_description
1 polymer ?
#
loop_
_entity_poly.entity_id
_entity_poly.type
_entity_poly.pdbx_seq_one_letter_code
_entity_poly.pdbx_strand_id
1 'polypeptide(L)'
;MEKVEGNEQVVGSFEQNAEESESVRMILTYIIMEQLKDLDGHALYCPGFDKSREADDQADERYRVLGDVMEHLHDLCRTNPRSFLRPEWFDDEHRRNVMAAVDGGKIREARVNALLKLNWTDMRRARREGRVFPRWYEERQVPRKTTSVHLPGDEGFPIPNPTARLSSTPVTEDDEQRRTALSISHDIVFPSLKEIGTKMVTALLEDKIELSKSLSYRPAIKKLGDSDAVVALMLRFISPKIRELEGRLITSDMQQDLGDVKGQTGGYLAIVTDTAESTYWRPYIGQSSNLHRRFSQHRQAFNQKDESALNYFIMSRHGSRQLNFMLLWKISEDKLKRDDTLNNLLEMLMCLAFQSLPLPQQLRGILPDYHPTATTGLNVVSPLLQGIQLNNQEKYVYRRELLFSADPEIRLFPTARTASLEASNNRKVPTPAQFRRPVAIDMSKALADILASTPAHHEQSATFAGDRSPTRENFDLPSALSAATDGLEKPLHTRYELSPPRGSFDARIGLLLDYDSFSTKPQGNNSELFPGMAEIGLNSENCLVWPFSFQDETLCSSSEIRNTDAEKEVLRVLNRKVINASGLWVIIIFGPDAESCALLPHFDHHELKLGGFTYDLFLEADDTGVQRLYLRCAVSYSSLFLISWSDATEVSLAIKFAAAVTKTKWIRPYAHRARHALGEIVIRNSLENQGQAKMTPETMPDNIRTWLIGNGFTMKEDYDYLTELAGSFSKGLLLAASTSSIRYTVNPRLPDRGGTPGDRSIPHPAVQSNVRIFTREQLDMI
;
A
#
# COMPACT_ATOMS: atom_id res chain seq x y z
N MET A 1 44.24 -19.62 -55.23
CA MET A 1 44.34 -18.31 -55.89
C MET A 1 42.95 -18.00 -56.42
N GLU A 2 42.15 -17.30 -55.63
CA GLU A 2 41.05 -16.46 -56.10
C GLU A 2 40.64 -15.59 -54.91
N LYS A 3 41.02 -14.32 -54.98
CA LYS A 3 40.62 -13.27 -54.05
C LYS A 3 39.14 -13.00 -54.30
N VAL A 4 38.32 -13.12 -53.26
CA VAL A 4 37.03 -12.43 -53.21
C VAL A 4 37.23 -11.21 -52.31
N GLU A 5 37.52 -10.08 -52.93
CA GLU A 5 37.42 -8.75 -52.33
C GLU A 5 35.94 -8.43 -52.12
N GLY A 6 35.46 -8.61 -50.88
CA GLY A 6 34.16 -8.10 -50.44
C GLY A 6 34.34 -6.71 -49.87
N ASN A 7 33.91 -5.70 -50.63
CA ASN A 7 33.83 -4.29 -50.20
C ASN A 7 33.18 -4.16 -48.81
N GLU A 8 33.93 -3.64 -47.84
CA GLU A 8 33.38 -2.95 -46.67
C GLU A 8 32.66 -1.69 -47.18
N GLN A 9 31.38 -1.86 -47.52
CA GLN A 9 30.48 -0.73 -47.71
C GLN A 9 30.27 -0.08 -46.34
N VAL A 10 30.99 1.03 -46.13
CA VAL A 10 30.82 1.98 -45.03
C VAL A 10 29.32 2.24 -44.84
N VAL A 11 28.89 2.09 -43.59
CA VAL A 11 27.55 2.33 -43.04
C VAL A 11 26.81 3.44 -43.81
N GLY A 12 25.74 3.07 -44.51
CA GLY A 12 24.91 3.99 -45.29
C GLY A 12 24.50 5.24 -44.51
N SER A 13 24.86 6.39 -45.06
CA SER A 13 24.45 7.73 -44.64
C SER A 13 22.92 7.85 -44.71
N PHE A 14 22.31 8.41 -43.67
CA PHE A 14 20.93 8.90 -43.73
C PHE A 14 20.93 10.18 -44.59
N GLU A 15 21.01 10.05 -45.91
CA GLU A 15 21.21 11.20 -46.80
C GLU A 15 19.97 12.09 -47.00
N GLN A 16 18.85 11.81 -46.33
CA GLN A 16 17.63 12.61 -46.49
C GLN A 16 17.19 13.40 -45.25
N ASN A 17 17.77 13.18 -44.06
CA ASN A 17 17.53 14.08 -42.92
C ASN A 17 18.60 13.93 -41.80
N ALA A 18 19.53 14.87 -41.69
CA ALA A 18 20.68 14.79 -40.77
C ALA A 18 20.25 14.81 -39.29
N GLU A 19 19.21 15.56 -38.94
CA GLU A 19 18.69 15.67 -37.58
C GLU A 19 17.97 14.39 -37.11
N GLU A 20 17.21 13.74 -38.00
CA GLU A 20 16.61 12.42 -37.72
C GLU A 20 17.69 11.36 -37.48
N SER A 21 18.76 11.38 -38.29
CA SER A 21 19.88 10.46 -38.15
C SER A 21 20.62 10.60 -36.83
N GLU A 22 20.83 11.84 -36.37
CA GLU A 22 21.54 12.10 -35.13
C GLU A 22 20.67 11.76 -33.91
N SER A 23 19.38 12.05 -33.98
CA SER A 23 18.41 11.66 -32.95
C SER A 23 18.37 10.14 -32.77
N VAL A 24 18.18 9.39 -33.87
CA VAL A 24 18.14 7.93 -33.86
C VAL A 24 19.47 7.35 -33.35
N ARG A 25 20.60 7.91 -33.77
CA ARG A 25 21.92 7.51 -33.29
C ARG A 25 22.07 7.75 -31.80
N MET A 26 21.68 8.91 -31.29
CA MET A 26 21.77 9.25 -29.86
C MET A 26 20.95 8.27 -29.01
N ILE A 27 19.76 7.92 -29.47
CA ILE A 27 18.86 6.97 -28.79
C ILE A 27 19.46 5.56 -28.78
N LEU A 28 19.94 5.09 -29.93
CA LEU A 28 20.61 3.79 -30.03
C LEU A 28 21.83 3.74 -29.13
N THR A 29 22.64 4.80 -29.14
CA THR A 29 23.81 4.94 -28.30
C THR A 29 23.44 4.93 -26.81
N TYR A 30 22.36 5.61 -26.42
CA TYR A 30 21.84 5.56 -25.05
C TYR A 30 21.47 4.13 -24.65
N ILE A 31 20.61 3.45 -25.43
CA ILE A 31 20.17 2.08 -25.15
C ILE A 31 21.38 1.13 -25.04
N ILE A 32 22.33 1.25 -25.97
CA ILE A 32 23.56 0.47 -25.96
C ILE A 32 24.38 0.74 -24.69
N MET A 33 24.58 2.00 -24.31
CA MET A 33 25.35 2.33 -23.10
C MET A 33 24.67 1.82 -21.83
N GLU A 34 23.34 1.87 -21.78
CA GLU A 34 22.58 1.28 -20.68
C GLU A 34 22.75 -0.24 -20.62
N GLN A 35 22.81 -0.95 -21.74
CA GLN A 35 23.10 -2.40 -21.72
C GLN A 35 24.56 -2.71 -21.34
N LEU A 36 25.51 -1.86 -21.75
CA LEU A 36 26.93 -2.07 -21.50
C LEU A 36 27.36 -1.75 -20.07
N LYS A 37 26.65 -0.85 -19.38
CA LYS A 37 27.03 -0.41 -18.02
C LYS A 37 26.97 -1.56 -17.00
N ASP A 38 26.09 -2.53 -17.25
CA ASP A 38 25.77 -3.65 -16.36
C ASP A 38 26.62 -4.90 -16.62
N LEU A 39 27.44 -4.88 -17.67
CA LEU A 39 28.41 -5.93 -17.91
C LEU A 39 29.51 -5.88 -16.85
N ASP A 40 29.78 -7.04 -16.24
CA ASP A 40 30.91 -7.15 -15.33
C ASP A 40 32.24 -6.88 -16.07
N GLY A 41 33.28 -6.53 -15.30
CA GLY A 41 34.58 -6.23 -15.87
C GLY A 41 35.16 -7.39 -16.68
N HIS A 42 34.84 -8.64 -16.37
CA HIS A 42 35.37 -9.80 -17.09
C HIS A 42 34.76 -9.92 -18.48
N ALA A 43 33.44 -9.78 -18.59
CA ALA A 43 32.69 -9.71 -19.85
C ALA A 43 33.16 -8.53 -20.71
N LEU A 44 33.45 -7.37 -20.09
CA LEU A 44 33.91 -6.18 -20.79
C LEU A 44 35.38 -6.27 -21.25
N TYR A 45 36.28 -6.94 -20.50
CA TYR A 45 37.74 -6.86 -20.68
C TYR A 45 38.45 -8.05 -21.33
N CYS A 46 37.76 -9.12 -21.69
CA CYS A 46 38.40 -10.32 -22.22
C CYS A 46 39.31 -10.02 -23.47
N PRO A 47 40.51 -10.60 -23.62
CA PRO A 47 41.63 -10.01 -24.38
C PRO A 47 41.53 -9.99 -25.91
N GLY A 48 40.44 -10.51 -26.50
CA GLY A 48 40.34 -10.82 -27.94
C GLY A 48 39.93 -9.69 -28.89
N PHE A 49 39.35 -8.59 -28.40
CA PHE A 49 38.72 -7.58 -29.28
C PHE A 49 39.68 -6.84 -30.25
N ASP A 50 40.98 -6.93 -30.03
CA ASP A 50 42.03 -6.23 -30.80
C ASP A 50 42.78 -7.16 -31.77
N LYS A 51 42.42 -8.46 -31.83
CA LYS A 51 43.04 -9.45 -32.71
C LYS A 51 41.97 -10.12 -33.58
N SER A 52 42.37 -10.56 -34.77
CA SER A 52 41.54 -11.07 -35.87
C SER A 52 40.66 -12.32 -35.58
N ARG A 53 40.56 -12.75 -34.32
CA ARG A 53 39.63 -13.78 -33.85
C ARG A 53 39.00 -13.33 -32.54
N GLU A 54 37.73 -12.93 -32.64
CA GLU A 54 36.82 -12.87 -31.50
C GLU A 54 36.73 -14.28 -30.89
N ALA A 55 36.89 -14.40 -29.56
CA ALA A 55 36.69 -15.68 -28.89
C ALA A 55 35.19 -16.02 -28.89
N ASP A 56 34.82 -17.30 -29.01
CA ASP A 56 33.42 -17.74 -29.15
C ASP A 56 32.53 -17.18 -28.03
N ASP A 57 33.01 -17.19 -26.78
CA ASP A 57 32.29 -16.64 -25.62
C ASP A 57 32.02 -15.12 -25.73
N GLN A 58 32.88 -14.37 -26.44
CA GLN A 58 32.68 -12.92 -26.67
C GLN A 58 31.66 -12.67 -27.77
N ALA A 59 31.68 -13.49 -28.81
CA ALA A 59 30.68 -13.42 -29.86
C ALA A 59 29.29 -13.69 -29.27
N ASP A 60 29.17 -14.72 -28.43
CA ASP A 60 27.92 -15.10 -27.77
C ASP A 60 27.40 -13.97 -26.86
N GLU A 61 28.24 -13.39 -26.01
CA GLU A 61 27.82 -12.29 -25.13
C GLU A 61 27.48 -11.01 -25.93
N ARG A 62 28.22 -10.71 -27.00
CA ARG A 62 27.87 -9.60 -27.89
C ARG A 62 26.54 -9.83 -28.61
N TYR A 63 26.28 -11.04 -29.11
CA TYR A 63 25.01 -11.36 -29.75
C TYR A 63 23.85 -11.35 -28.74
N ARG A 64 24.11 -11.72 -27.48
CA ARG A 64 23.15 -11.57 -26.38
C ARG A 64 22.79 -10.10 -26.16
N VAL A 65 23.79 -9.22 -25.99
CA VAL A 65 23.57 -7.77 -25.81
C VAL A 65 22.91 -7.15 -27.04
N LEU A 66 23.28 -7.59 -28.24
CA LEU A 66 22.65 -7.15 -29.48
C LEU A 66 21.16 -7.53 -29.52
N GLY A 67 20.82 -8.74 -29.10
CA GLY A 67 19.43 -9.19 -28.93
C GLY A 67 18.65 -8.32 -27.96
N ASP A 68 19.22 -8.06 -26.78
CA ASP A 68 18.62 -7.20 -25.76
C ASP A 68 18.40 -5.76 -26.29
N VAL A 69 19.36 -5.18 -27.03
CA VAL A 69 19.20 -3.84 -27.64
C VAL A 69 18.08 -3.82 -28.69
N MET A 70 18.00 -4.85 -29.53
CA MET A 70 16.96 -4.95 -30.56
C MET A 70 15.56 -5.13 -29.95
N GLU A 71 15.44 -5.90 -28.86
CA GLU A 71 14.19 -6.07 -28.11
C GLU A 71 13.73 -4.74 -27.49
N HIS A 72 14.63 -4.00 -26.82
CA HIS A 72 14.29 -2.69 -26.26
C HIS A 72 13.88 -1.67 -27.33
N LEU A 73 14.51 -1.69 -28.52
CA LEU A 73 14.09 -0.85 -29.64
C LEU A 73 12.68 -1.17 -30.13
N HIS A 74 12.33 -2.46 -30.19
CA HIS A 74 10.98 -2.88 -30.55
C HIS A 74 9.96 -2.49 -29.49
N ASP A 75 10.29 -2.58 -28.20
CA ASP A 75 9.41 -2.18 -27.11
C ASP A 75 9.18 -0.66 -27.06
N LEU A 76 10.21 0.13 -27.34
CA LEU A 76 10.11 1.59 -27.51
C LEU A 76 9.18 1.97 -28.67
N CYS A 77 9.12 1.15 -29.72
CA CYS A 77 8.22 1.36 -30.86
C CYS A 77 6.79 0.87 -30.61
N ARG A 78 6.58 -0.14 -29.75
CA ARG A 78 5.28 -0.81 -29.54
C ARG A 78 4.48 -0.31 -28.35
N THR A 79 5.14 0.23 -27.32
CA THR A 79 4.46 0.64 -26.08
C THR A 79 3.88 2.06 -26.17
N ASN A 80 2.65 2.23 -25.67
CA ASN A 80 2.01 3.54 -25.47
C ASN A 80 2.88 4.36 -24.48
N PRO A 81 2.95 5.71 -24.54
CA PRO A 81 4.02 6.55 -23.95
C PRO A 81 3.97 6.70 -22.42
N ARG A 82 3.55 5.65 -21.70
CA ARG A 82 3.49 5.54 -20.25
C ARG A 82 4.47 4.49 -19.67
N SER A 83 5.34 3.89 -20.48
CA SER A 83 6.41 3.00 -20.00
C SER A 83 7.64 3.80 -19.55
N PHE A 84 8.24 3.40 -18.42
CA PHE A 84 9.30 4.10 -17.70
C PHE A 84 10.69 4.08 -18.39
N LEU A 85 10.79 3.55 -19.61
CA LEU A 85 12.02 3.42 -20.40
C LEU A 85 12.44 4.70 -21.16
N ARG A 86 11.78 5.82 -20.88
CA ARG A 86 12.04 7.10 -21.55
C ARG A 86 13.09 7.89 -20.76
N PRO A 87 14.30 8.13 -21.30
CA PRO A 87 15.14 9.22 -20.78
C PRO A 87 14.32 10.51 -20.73
N GLU A 88 14.55 11.38 -19.74
CA GLU A 88 13.75 12.61 -19.58
C GLU A 88 13.69 13.47 -20.86
N TRP A 89 14.71 13.36 -21.72
CA TRP A 89 14.83 14.05 -23.01
C TRP A 89 14.17 13.34 -24.22
N PHE A 90 13.74 12.07 -24.11
CA PHE A 90 13.25 11.27 -25.25
C PHE A 90 11.75 11.48 -25.54
N ASP A 91 11.37 12.43 -26.39
CA ASP A 91 9.96 12.78 -26.63
C ASP A 91 9.24 12.03 -27.78
N ASP A 92 7.98 12.43 -28.03
CA ASP A 92 7.15 11.86 -29.08
C ASP A 92 7.72 12.10 -30.49
N GLU A 93 8.57 13.12 -30.68
CA GLU A 93 9.29 13.34 -31.93
C GLU A 93 10.43 12.34 -32.08
N HIS A 94 11.24 12.15 -31.04
CA HIS A 94 12.29 11.13 -31.00
C HIS A 94 11.72 9.72 -31.24
N ARG A 95 10.59 9.39 -30.62
CA ARG A 95 9.88 8.11 -30.85
C ARG A 95 9.44 7.95 -32.30
N ARG A 96 8.81 8.96 -32.89
CA ARG A 96 8.41 8.93 -34.31
C ARG A 96 9.61 8.73 -35.24
N ASN A 97 10.74 9.38 -34.95
CA ASN A 97 11.97 9.25 -35.73
C ASN A 97 12.55 7.82 -35.64
N VAL A 98 12.55 7.22 -34.46
CA VAL A 98 12.99 5.82 -34.27
C VAL A 98 12.04 4.85 -34.95
N MET A 99 10.73 5.01 -34.79
CA MET A 99 9.73 4.15 -35.46
C MET A 99 9.87 4.22 -36.99
N ALA A 100 9.97 5.43 -37.55
CA ALA A 100 10.18 5.61 -38.99
C ALA A 100 11.50 4.98 -39.47
N ALA A 101 12.55 4.99 -38.64
CA ALA A 101 13.81 4.36 -38.96
C ALA A 101 13.78 2.82 -38.84
N VAL A 102 13.00 2.26 -37.92
CA VAL A 102 12.75 0.82 -37.79
C VAL A 102 11.89 0.32 -38.96
N ASP A 103 10.72 0.94 -39.18
CA ASP A 103 9.77 0.55 -40.22
C ASP A 103 10.35 0.74 -41.64
N GLY A 104 11.17 1.78 -41.83
CA GLY A 104 11.91 2.01 -43.07
C GLY A 104 13.12 1.10 -43.29
N GLY A 105 13.37 0.14 -42.39
CA GLY A 105 14.51 -0.79 -42.47
C GLY A 105 15.89 -0.13 -42.40
N LYS A 106 15.95 1.09 -41.84
CA LYS A 106 17.18 1.88 -41.67
C LYS A 106 17.98 1.47 -40.43
N ILE A 107 17.30 0.93 -39.41
CA ILE A 107 17.92 0.26 -38.25
C ILE A 107 17.97 -1.24 -38.54
N ARG A 108 19.13 -1.72 -38.97
CA ARG A 108 19.41 -3.16 -39.18
C ARG A 108 20.29 -3.68 -38.07
N GLU A 109 20.15 -4.96 -37.73
CA GLU A 109 20.97 -5.64 -36.73
C GLU A 109 22.47 -5.43 -36.96
N ALA A 110 22.94 -5.52 -38.21
CA ALA A 110 24.34 -5.25 -38.56
C ALA A 110 24.82 -3.83 -38.18
N ARG A 111 23.93 -2.83 -38.29
CA ARG A 111 24.22 -1.43 -37.94
C ARG A 111 24.23 -1.23 -36.43
N VAL A 112 23.28 -1.85 -35.72
CA VAL A 112 23.25 -1.84 -34.25
C VAL A 112 24.47 -2.55 -33.68
N ASN A 113 24.88 -3.67 -34.28
CA ASN A 113 26.09 -4.40 -33.91
C ASN A 113 27.37 -3.55 -34.13
N ALA A 114 27.46 -2.83 -35.25
CA ALA A 114 28.59 -1.92 -35.49
C ALA A 114 28.66 -0.79 -34.44
N LEU A 115 27.50 -0.20 -34.10
CA LEU A 115 27.42 0.83 -33.07
C LEU A 115 27.70 0.27 -31.67
N LEU A 116 27.25 -0.95 -31.38
CA LEU A 116 27.54 -1.67 -30.15
C LEU A 116 29.05 -1.84 -29.95
N LYS A 117 29.77 -2.31 -30.98
CA LYS A 117 31.24 -2.45 -30.93
C LYS A 117 31.97 -1.14 -30.63
N LEU A 118 31.51 -0.04 -31.20
CA LEU A 118 32.08 1.29 -30.97
C LEU A 118 31.90 1.71 -29.50
N ASN A 119 30.65 1.67 -29.01
CA ASN A 119 30.34 2.04 -27.63
C ASN A 119 30.94 1.07 -26.60
N TRP A 120 31.09 -0.22 -26.94
CA TRP A 120 31.79 -1.21 -26.13
C TRP A 120 33.24 -0.81 -25.90
N THR A 121 33.91 -0.36 -26.97
CA THR A 121 35.30 0.09 -26.91
C THR A 121 35.45 1.35 -26.06
N ASP A 122 34.52 2.30 -26.19
CA ASP A 122 34.48 3.52 -25.38
C ASP A 122 34.21 3.20 -23.90
N MET A 123 33.28 2.29 -23.60
CA MET A 123 32.98 1.83 -22.24
C MET A 123 34.21 1.16 -21.59
N ARG A 124 34.93 0.31 -22.35
CA ARG A 124 36.19 -0.28 -21.89
C ARG A 124 37.24 0.77 -21.56
N ARG A 125 37.35 1.82 -22.37
CA ARG A 125 38.28 2.92 -22.13
C ARG A 125 37.91 3.68 -20.86
N ALA A 126 36.63 4.04 -20.71
CA ALA A 126 36.12 4.74 -19.52
C ALA A 126 36.41 3.97 -18.22
N ARG A 127 36.12 2.67 -18.23
CA ARG A 127 36.35 1.79 -17.08
C ARG A 127 37.84 1.61 -16.75
N ARG A 128 38.75 1.67 -17.73
CA ARG A 128 40.21 1.65 -17.49
C ARG A 128 40.68 2.94 -16.80
N GLU A 129 39.98 4.03 -17.06
CA GLU A 129 40.21 5.34 -16.46
C GLU A 129 39.45 5.51 -15.13
N GLY A 130 38.82 4.44 -14.62
CA GLY A 130 38.08 4.45 -13.35
C GLY A 130 36.71 5.12 -13.42
N ARG A 131 36.16 5.32 -14.63
CA ARG A 131 34.87 5.97 -14.85
C ARG A 131 33.76 4.97 -15.15
N VAL A 132 32.53 5.34 -14.80
CA VAL A 132 31.34 4.51 -15.05
C VAL A 132 30.92 4.61 -16.51
N PHE A 133 30.99 5.81 -17.11
CA PHE A 133 30.66 6.04 -18.51
C PHE A 133 31.77 6.78 -19.26
N PRO A 134 31.77 6.74 -20.60
CA PRO A 134 32.64 7.61 -21.40
C PRO A 134 32.33 9.09 -21.12
N ARG A 135 33.38 9.91 -21.11
CA ARG A 135 33.30 11.35 -20.82
C ARG A 135 32.21 12.08 -21.59
N TRP A 136 32.09 11.78 -22.89
CA TRP A 136 31.13 12.42 -23.79
C TRP A 136 29.67 12.07 -23.44
N TYR A 137 29.44 10.96 -22.74
CA TYR A 137 28.11 10.55 -22.26
C TYR A 137 27.76 11.30 -20.97
N GLU A 138 28.70 11.41 -20.03
CA GLU A 138 28.53 12.12 -18.75
C GLU A 138 28.28 13.62 -18.95
N GLU A 139 29.04 14.26 -19.85
CA GLU A 139 28.94 15.69 -20.15
C GLU A 139 27.58 16.08 -20.77
N ARG A 140 26.83 15.12 -21.30
CA ARG A 140 25.51 15.35 -21.92
C ARG A 140 24.34 15.18 -20.94
N GLN A 141 24.55 14.77 -19.67
CA GLN A 141 23.46 14.34 -18.78
C GLN A 141 23.02 15.26 -17.59
N VAL A 142 23.67 16.37 -17.18
CA VAL A 142 23.23 17.12 -15.96
C VAL A 142 23.39 18.65 -16.02
N PRO A 143 22.47 19.43 -15.39
CA PRO A 143 22.86 20.17 -14.17
C PRO A 143 21.76 20.30 -13.07
N ARG A 144 22.00 19.89 -11.79
CA ARG A 144 21.29 20.39 -10.57
C ARG A 144 22.12 20.34 -9.27
N LYS A 145 21.84 21.31 -8.36
CA LYS A 145 22.52 21.65 -7.08
C LYS A 145 21.71 21.24 -5.82
N THR A 146 22.39 21.02 -4.68
CA THR A 146 21.92 20.54 -3.35
C THR A 146 21.80 21.63 -2.26
N THR A 147 20.96 21.46 -1.22
CA THR A 147 20.99 22.23 0.07
C THR A 147 20.31 21.46 1.22
N SER A 148 20.80 21.57 2.47
CA SER A 148 20.34 20.89 3.71
C SER A 148 19.64 21.82 4.73
N VAL A 149 18.90 21.27 5.71
CA VAL A 149 18.02 21.99 6.67
C VAL A 149 18.49 21.84 8.14
N HIS A 150 18.26 22.87 8.98
CA HIS A 150 18.48 22.93 10.44
C HIS A 150 17.16 23.22 11.19
N LEU A 151 16.98 22.67 12.40
CA LEU A 151 15.81 22.87 13.30
C LEU A 151 16.14 23.84 14.46
N PRO A 152 15.16 24.60 15.01
CA PRO A 152 15.34 25.45 16.19
C PRO A 152 15.22 24.66 17.50
N GLY A 153 15.93 25.13 18.54
CA GLY A 153 16.26 24.39 19.77
C GLY A 153 15.17 24.31 20.85
N ASP A 154 15.32 23.26 21.66
CA ASP A 154 14.62 22.97 22.92
C ASP A 154 14.98 24.01 24.00
N GLU A 155 14.00 24.77 24.50
CA GLU A 155 14.07 25.34 25.85
C GLU A 155 13.16 24.55 26.79
N GLY A 156 13.75 24.02 27.85
CA GLY A 156 13.14 23.07 28.77
C GLY A 156 12.00 23.67 29.60
N PHE A 157 10.83 23.01 29.54
CA PHE A 157 9.74 23.19 30.49
C PHE A 157 9.54 21.91 31.32
N PRO A 158 9.17 22.04 32.60
CA PRO A 158 9.09 20.90 33.52
C PRO A 158 7.96 19.94 33.14
N ILE A 159 8.29 18.65 33.12
CA ILE A 159 7.38 17.53 32.89
C ILE A 159 6.52 17.34 34.15
N PRO A 160 5.17 17.33 34.09
CA PRO A 160 4.35 16.94 35.22
C PRO A 160 4.52 15.46 35.52
N ASN A 161 4.69 15.13 36.80
CA ASN A 161 4.93 13.79 37.32
C ASN A 161 3.69 12.88 37.12
N PRO A 162 3.77 11.74 36.41
CA PRO A 162 2.58 10.96 35.99
C PRO A 162 2.05 9.96 37.03
N THR A 163 2.29 10.17 38.33
CA THR A 163 1.94 9.18 39.38
C THR A 163 0.60 9.41 40.09
N ALA A 164 -0.28 10.27 39.59
CA ALA A 164 -1.64 10.37 40.11
C ALA A 164 -2.49 9.17 39.62
N ARG A 165 -2.51 8.09 40.40
CA ARG A 165 -3.46 6.98 40.23
C ARG A 165 -4.89 7.54 40.34
N LEU A 166 -5.61 7.57 39.22
CA LEU A 166 -7.05 7.78 39.20
C LEU A 166 -7.72 6.62 39.94
N SER A 167 -8.37 6.95 41.05
CA SER A 167 -9.19 6.04 41.85
C SER A 167 -10.44 5.65 41.06
N SER A 168 -10.79 4.37 41.13
CA SER A 168 -11.94 3.76 40.48
C SER A 168 -13.28 4.23 41.06
N THR A 169 -13.91 5.21 40.40
CA THR A 169 -15.35 5.49 40.44
C THR A 169 -15.84 5.73 39.00
N PRO A 170 -16.32 4.70 38.27
CA PRO A 170 -16.35 4.77 36.80
C PRO A 170 -17.63 5.34 36.17
N VAL A 171 -18.67 5.67 36.94
CA VAL A 171 -19.99 5.97 36.36
C VAL A 171 -20.37 7.46 36.39
N THR A 172 -19.84 8.27 37.32
CA THR A 172 -20.25 9.67 37.47
C THR A 172 -19.40 10.67 36.67
N GLU A 173 -18.09 10.41 36.53
CA GLU A 173 -17.19 11.33 35.81
C GLU A 173 -17.38 11.28 34.29
N ASP A 174 -17.63 10.10 33.72
CA ASP A 174 -17.81 9.93 32.27
C ASP A 174 -19.11 10.61 31.80
N ASP A 175 -20.17 10.55 32.60
CA ASP A 175 -21.45 11.20 32.32
C ASP A 175 -21.39 12.73 32.43
N GLU A 176 -20.65 13.26 33.40
CA GLU A 176 -20.45 14.72 33.56
C GLU A 176 -19.57 15.29 32.44
N GLN A 177 -18.53 14.56 32.05
CA GLN A 177 -17.68 14.89 30.90
C GLN A 177 -18.49 14.87 29.60
N ARG A 178 -19.32 13.85 29.38
CA ARG A 178 -20.21 13.76 28.23
C ARG A 178 -21.17 14.94 28.17
N ARG A 179 -21.84 15.28 29.29
CA ARG A 179 -22.73 16.45 29.34
C ARG A 179 -22.00 17.75 28.99
N THR A 180 -20.79 17.91 29.51
CA THR A 180 -19.95 19.07 29.21
C THR A 180 -19.57 19.10 27.72
N ALA A 181 -19.13 17.98 27.14
CA ALA A 181 -18.78 17.89 25.73
C ALA A 181 -19.96 18.20 24.80
N LEU A 182 -21.14 17.65 25.11
CA LEU A 182 -22.38 17.90 24.38
C LEU A 182 -22.79 19.38 24.43
N SER A 183 -22.51 20.08 25.53
CA SER A 183 -22.82 21.50 25.68
C SER A 183 -21.90 22.45 24.90
N ILE A 184 -20.78 21.95 24.34
CA ILE A 184 -19.82 22.77 23.60
C ILE A 184 -20.17 22.74 22.10
N SER A 185 -20.67 23.87 21.60
CA SER A 185 -20.91 24.09 20.18
C SER A 185 -19.61 24.36 19.41
N HIS A 186 -19.54 23.91 18.16
CA HIS A 186 -18.49 24.30 17.21
C HIS A 186 -19.02 25.43 16.32
N ASP A 187 -19.31 26.59 16.93
CA ASP A 187 -19.89 27.70 16.18
C ASP A 187 -18.79 28.42 15.38
N ILE A 188 -18.84 28.25 14.05
CA ILE A 188 -17.92 28.92 13.12
C ILE A 188 -18.70 29.65 12.05
N VAL A 189 -18.32 30.90 11.80
CA VAL A 189 -18.71 31.62 10.58
C VAL A 189 -17.69 31.24 9.52
N PHE A 190 -18.15 30.59 8.46
CA PHE A 190 -17.26 30.13 7.40
C PHE A 190 -16.62 31.34 6.71
N PRO A 191 -15.29 31.42 6.65
CA PRO A 191 -14.60 32.63 6.20
C PRO A 191 -14.56 32.75 4.67
N SER A 192 -14.08 33.89 4.17
CA SER A 192 -13.73 34.00 2.75
C SER A 192 -12.51 33.13 2.43
N LEU A 193 -12.71 32.15 1.57
CA LEU A 193 -11.68 31.22 1.10
C LEU A 193 -10.60 31.95 0.29
N LYS A 194 -10.98 32.97 -0.48
CA LYS A 194 -10.02 33.80 -1.21
C LYS A 194 -9.10 34.54 -0.26
N GLU A 195 -9.67 35.19 0.76
CA GLU A 195 -8.88 35.97 1.72
C GLU A 195 -7.89 35.10 2.50
N ILE A 196 -8.37 33.99 3.07
CA ILE A 196 -7.50 33.06 3.81
C ILE A 196 -6.48 32.42 2.87
N GLY A 197 -6.89 32.01 1.66
CA GLY A 197 -6.00 31.45 0.66
C GLY A 197 -4.85 32.40 0.33
N THR A 198 -5.15 33.68 0.07
CA THR A 198 -4.13 34.71 -0.19
C THR A 198 -3.19 34.89 1.01
N LYS A 199 -3.72 35.01 2.23
CA LYS A 199 -2.89 35.14 3.44
C LYS A 199 -1.97 33.93 3.64
N MET A 200 -2.50 32.72 3.47
CA MET A 200 -1.77 31.47 3.63
C MET A 200 -0.65 31.31 2.59
N VAL A 201 -0.97 31.46 1.30
CA VAL A 201 0.03 31.33 0.21
C VAL A 201 1.11 32.38 0.33
N THR A 202 0.74 33.61 0.71
CA THR A 202 1.70 34.70 0.94
C THR A 202 2.62 34.37 2.12
N ALA A 203 2.07 33.92 3.25
CA ALA A 203 2.86 33.52 4.41
C ALA A 203 3.84 32.37 4.12
N LEU A 204 3.44 31.42 3.25
CA LEU A 204 4.31 30.34 2.78
C LEU A 204 5.43 30.84 1.85
N LEU A 205 5.12 31.77 0.94
CA LEU A 205 6.11 32.36 0.03
C LEU A 205 7.13 33.28 0.72
N GLU A 206 6.74 33.84 1.87
CA GLU A 206 7.55 34.68 2.76
C GLU A 206 8.24 33.88 3.88
N ASP A 207 8.11 32.55 3.88
CA ASP A 207 8.70 31.65 4.89
C ASP A 207 8.32 32.00 6.35
N LYS A 208 7.13 32.61 6.53
CA LYS A 208 6.57 33.01 7.83
C LYS A 208 5.96 31.84 8.60
N ILE A 209 5.64 30.73 7.93
CA ILE A 209 5.15 29.51 8.57
C ILE A 209 6.36 28.64 8.91
N GLU A 210 6.72 28.54 10.19
CA GLU A 210 7.93 27.80 10.59
C GLU A 210 7.93 26.33 10.16
N LEU A 211 6.76 25.69 10.19
CA LEU A 211 6.57 24.30 9.75
C LEU A 211 6.90 24.08 8.27
N SER A 212 6.75 25.11 7.40
CA SER A 212 7.00 24.95 5.96
C SER A 212 8.47 25.08 5.57
N LYS A 213 9.33 25.52 6.50
CA LYS A 213 10.77 25.68 6.26
C LYS A 213 11.47 24.34 5.94
N SER A 214 10.93 23.22 6.43
CA SER A 214 11.47 21.88 6.19
C SER A 214 11.15 21.29 4.81
N LEU A 215 10.08 21.73 4.15
CA LEU A 215 9.61 21.19 2.87
C LEU A 215 9.80 22.13 1.67
N SER A 216 10.28 23.36 1.88
CA SER A 216 10.47 24.37 0.83
C SER A 216 9.28 24.44 -0.13
N TYR A 217 8.10 24.84 0.40
CA TYR A 217 6.89 25.04 -0.41
C TYR A 217 7.05 26.13 -1.47
N ARG A 218 7.99 27.06 -1.28
CA ARG A 218 8.19 28.22 -2.14
C ARG A 218 8.51 27.85 -3.61
N PRO A 219 9.50 26.98 -3.91
CA PRO A 219 9.69 26.42 -5.26
C PRO A 219 8.45 25.74 -5.84
N ALA A 220 7.74 24.96 -5.03
CA ALA A 220 6.58 24.20 -5.49
C ALA A 220 5.39 25.13 -5.84
N ILE A 221 5.11 26.13 -4.99
CA ILE A 221 4.10 27.18 -5.25
C ILE A 221 4.47 27.96 -6.51
N LYS A 222 5.73 28.40 -6.65
CA LYS A 222 6.19 29.14 -7.84
C LYS A 222 6.04 28.36 -9.15
N LYS A 223 6.12 27.02 -9.10
CA LYS A 223 5.88 26.15 -10.26
C LYS A 223 4.40 26.14 -10.67
N LEU A 224 3.49 26.29 -9.70
CA LEU A 224 2.06 26.36 -9.93
C LEU A 224 1.61 27.76 -10.40
N GLY A 225 2.35 28.81 -10.03
CA GLY A 225 2.11 30.18 -10.49
C GLY A 225 2.59 31.23 -9.48
N ASP A 226 2.12 32.46 -9.64
CA ASP A 226 2.20 33.47 -8.58
C ASP A 226 1.11 33.25 -7.51
N SER A 227 1.14 34.05 -6.43
CA SER A 227 0.21 33.91 -5.30
C SER A 227 -1.26 33.94 -5.76
N ASP A 228 -1.62 34.89 -6.62
CA ASP A 228 -2.99 35.06 -7.10
C ASP A 228 -3.41 33.92 -8.02
N ALA A 229 -2.52 33.47 -8.91
CA ALA A 229 -2.77 32.33 -9.80
C ALA A 229 -2.97 31.04 -9.00
N VAL A 230 -2.17 30.80 -7.96
CA VAL A 230 -2.30 29.62 -7.10
C VAL A 230 -3.60 29.65 -6.31
N VAL A 231 -3.98 30.79 -5.73
CA VAL A 231 -5.26 30.93 -5.02
C VAL A 231 -6.43 30.74 -5.99
N ALA A 232 -6.39 31.35 -7.18
CA ALA A 232 -7.41 31.14 -8.20
C ALA A 232 -7.52 29.67 -8.63
N LEU A 233 -6.37 28.99 -8.78
CA LEU A 233 -6.30 27.57 -9.08
C LEU A 233 -6.93 26.72 -7.98
N MET A 234 -6.66 27.01 -6.70
CA MET A 234 -7.27 26.32 -5.58
C MET A 234 -8.80 26.50 -5.57
N LEU A 235 -9.27 27.75 -5.65
CA LEU A 235 -10.70 28.07 -5.64
C LEU A 235 -11.47 27.40 -6.79
N ARG A 236 -10.83 27.15 -7.92
CA ARG A 236 -11.41 26.47 -9.08
C ARG A 236 -11.80 25.01 -8.78
N PHE A 237 -11.10 24.33 -7.89
CA PHE A 237 -11.34 22.92 -7.56
C PHE A 237 -12.29 22.70 -6.39
N ILE A 238 -12.57 23.75 -5.62
CA ILE A 238 -13.49 23.71 -4.48
C ILE A 238 -14.92 23.57 -4.99
N SER A 239 -15.68 22.68 -4.35
CA SER A 239 -17.08 22.44 -4.70
C SER A 239 -17.92 23.73 -4.58
N PRO A 240 -18.82 24.03 -5.54
CA PRO A 240 -19.68 25.20 -5.48
C PRO A 240 -20.47 25.31 -4.16
N LYS A 241 -20.96 24.18 -3.63
CA LYS A 241 -21.69 24.13 -2.36
C LYS A 241 -20.86 24.59 -1.16
N ILE A 242 -19.55 24.38 -1.19
CA ILE A 242 -18.65 24.86 -0.13
C ILE A 242 -18.46 26.37 -0.21
N ARG A 243 -18.44 26.92 -1.43
CA ARG A 243 -18.37 28.37 -1.63
C ARG A 243 -19.64 29.08 -1.17
N GLU A 244 -20.79 28.41 -1.23
CA GLU A 244 -22.05 28.93 -0.68
C GLU A 244 -22.04 29.07 0.84
N LEU A 245 -21.08 28.45 1.54
CA LEU A 245 -20.91 28.59 2.98
C LEU A 245 -20.24 29.92 3.36
N GLU A 246 -19.48 30.57 2.47
CA GLU A 246 -18.75 31.81 2.77
C GLU A 246 -19.68 32.88 3.41
N GLY A 247 -19.31 33.32 4.62
CA GLY A 247 -20.06 34.30 5.42
C GLY A 247 -21.24 33.72 6.22
N ARG A 248 -21.47 32.40 6.21
CA ARG A 248 -22.57 31.74 6.91
C ARG A 248 -22.09 31.00 8.16
N LEU A 249 -22.95 30.93 9.16
CA LEU A 249 -22.76 30.05 10.31
C LEU A 249 -22.93 28.59 9.85
N ILE A 250 -21.94 27.74 10.14
CA ILE A 250 -22.03 26.31 9.84
C ILE A 250 -22.92 25.63 10.89
N THR A 251 -23.89 24.84 10.43
CA THR A 251 -24.79 24.06 11.29
C THR A 251 -24.72 22.57 10.94
N SER A 252 -25.20 21.72 11.85
CA SER A 252 -25.31 20.26 11.68
C SER A 252 -26.25 19.87 10.53
N ASP A 253 -27.27 20.68 10.24
CA ASP A 253 -28.28 20.39 9.21
C ASP A 253 -27.78 20.59 7.77
N MET A 254 -26.69 21.35 7.57
CA MET A 254 -26.17 21.68 6.22
C MET A 254 -25.35 20.55 5.58
N GLN A 255 -25.46 19.31 6.06
CA GLN A 255 -24.37 18.32 6.00
C GLN A 255 -24.60 17.07 5.14
N GLN A 256 -25.61 17.05 4.27
CA GLN A 256 -25.83 15.91 3.36
C GLN A 256 -25.48 16.26 1.91
N ASP A 257 -24.29 15.83 1.47
CA ASP A 257 -24.06 15.58 0.04
C ASP A 257 -22.88 14.62 -0.18
N LEU A 258 -23.21 13.39 -0.55
CA LEU A 258 -22.28 12.49 -1.23
C LEU A 258 -22.51 12.67 -2.73
N GLY A 259 -21.81 13.64 -3.33
CA GLY A 259 -21.63 13.62 -4.79
C GLY A 259 -21.00 12.29 -5.23
N ASP A 260 -21.07 11.94 -6.52
CA ASP A 260 -20.39 10.74 -7.03
C ASP A 260 -18.88 10.80 -6.70
N VAL A 261 -18.40 9.92 -5.83
CA VAL A 261 -17.02 9.88 -5.30
C VAL A 261 -16.14 8.79 -5.92
N LYS A 262 -16.62 8.06 -6.94
CA LYS A 262 -15.89 6.91 -7.49
C LYS A 262 -14.58 7.31 -8.17
N GLY A 263 -13.46 6.78 -7.66
CA GLY A 263 -12.13 6.90 -8.28
C GLY A 263 -11.54 8.32 -8.31
N GLN A 264 -11.93 9.18 -7.37
CA GLN A 264 -11.57 10.60 -7.41
C GLN A 264 -10.45 10.95 -6.42
N THR A 265 -9.49 11.74 -6.89
CA THR A 265 -8.56 12.50 -6.04
C THR A 265 -9.26 13.77 -5.57
N GLY A 266 -9.29 13.99 -4.26
CA GLY A 266 -9.89 15.18 -3.69
C GLY A 266 -9.85 15.19 -2.18
N GLY A 267 -10.60 16.12 -1.62
CA GLY A 267 -10.70 16.33 -0.19
C GLY A 267 -12.12 16.25 0.32
N TYR A 268 -12.22 15.91 1.60
CA TYR A 268 -13.48 15.70 2.28
C TYR A 268 -13.43 16.26 3.69
N LEU A 269 -14.61 16.60 4.18
CA LEU A 269 -14.89 16.87 5.56
C LEU A 269 -15.62 15.63 6.11
N ALA A 270 -15.01 14.97 7.09
CA ALA A 270 -15.68 13.99 7.93
C ALA A 270 -16.23 14.70 9.17
N ILE A 271 -17.53 14.53 9.43
CA ILE A 271 -18.25 15.26 10.46
C ILE A 271 -18.77 14.27 11.47
N VAL A 272 -18.30 14.41 12.71
CA VAL A 272 -18.85 13.66 13.84
C VAL A 272 -20.02 14.45 14.40
N THR A 273 -21.19 13.84 14.50
CA THR A 273 -22.43 14.42 15.05
C THR A 273 -22.99 13.52 16.17
N ASP A 274 -23.94 14.01 16.96
CA ASP A 274 -24.61 13.20 17.99
C ASP A 274 -26.13 13.23 17.83
N THR A 275 -26.76 12.05 17.86
CA THR A 275 -28.22 11.93 17.77
C THR A 275 -28.95 12.43 19.02
N ALA A 276 -28.27 12.52 20.16
CA ALA A 276 -28.84 13.05 21.39
C ALA A 276 -28.68 14.58 21.53
N GLU A 277 -27.81 15.22 20.75
CA GLU A 277 -27.58 16.67 20.78
C GLU A 277 -27.33 17.24 19.38
N SER A 278 -28.34 17.94 18.87
CA SER A 278 -28.35 18.51 17.52
C SER A 278 -27.25 19.54 17.27
N THR A 279 -26.77 20.23 18.31
CA THR A 279 -25.71 21.24 18.18
C THR A 279 -24.31 20.65 18.24
N TYR A 280 -24.17 19.37 18.61
CA TYR A 280 -22.87 18.72 18.69
C TYR A 280 -22.38 18.36 17.29
N TRP A 281 -21.27 18.97 16.88
CA TRP A 281 -20.51 18.51 15.73
C TRP A 281 -19.02 18.80 15.85
N ARG A 282 -18.18 17.98 15.21
CA ARG A 282 -16.72 18.10 15.22
C ARG A 282 -16.14 17.84 13.82
N PRO A 283 -15.36 18.78 13.23
CA PRO A 283 -14.83 18.62 11.89
C PRO A 283 -13.49 17.89 11.85
N TYR A 284 -13.34 16.96 10.90
CA TYR A 284 -12.06 16.40 10.44
C TYR A 284 -11.92 16.63 8.94
N ILE A 285 -10.85 17.30 8.53
CA ILE A 285 -10.52 17.47 7.11
C ILE A 285 -9.51 16.41 6.71
N GLY A 286 -9.72 15.78 5.56
CA GLY A 286 -8.74 14.88 4.99
C GLY A 286 -8.77 14.88 3.48
N GLN A 287 -7.78 14.21 2.91
CA GLN A 287 -7.67 14.03 1.47
C GLN A 287 -7.35 12.59 1.08
N SER A 288 -7.62 12.24 -0.17
CA SER A 288 -7.23 10.95 -0.72
C SER A 288 -7.14 11.01 -2.25
N SER A 289 -6.27 10.19 -2.82
CA SER A 289 -6.27 9.85 -4.25
C SER A 289 -7.44 8.93 -4.64
N ASN A 290 -8.10 8.32 -3.65
CA ASN A 290 -9.29 7.50 -3.84
C ASN A 290 -10.25 7.70 -2.67
N LEU A 291 -11.12 8.71 -2.78
CA LEU A 291 -12.09 9.06 -1.75
C LEU A 291 -13.01 7.90 -1.35
N HIS A 292 -13.48 7.10 -2.31
CA HIS A 292 -14.33 5.95 -2.04
C HIS A 292 -13.66 4.95 -1.08
N ARG A 293 -12.43 4.51 -1.42
CA ARG A 293 -11.65 3.63 -0.54
C ARG A 293 -11.41 4.26 0.83
N ARG A 294 -11.13 5.57 0.87
CA ARG A 294 -10.85 6.28 2.12
C ARG A 294 -12.08 6.35 3.03
N PHE A 295 -13.27 6.51 2.47
CA PHE A 295 -14.51 6.53 3.26
C PHE A 295 -14.79 5.16 3.85
N SER A 296 -14.58 4.08 3.09
CA SER A 296 -14.69 2.72 3.61
C SER A 296 -13.70 2.48 4.75
N GLN A 297 -12.45 2.95 4.63
CA GLN A 297 -11.47 2.86 5.72
C GLN A 297 -11.92 3.59 7.00
N HIS A 298 -12.52 4.78 6.87
CA HIS A 298 -13.05 5.51 8.03
C HIS A 298 -14.23 4.77 8.68
N ARG A 299 -15.14 4.22 7.87
CA ARG A 299 -16.27 3.41 8.37
C ARG A 299 -15.78 2.13 9.05
N GLN A 300 -14.78 1.48 8.47
CA GLN A 300 -14.11 0.32 9.06
C GLN A 300 -13.51 0.66 10.43
N ALA A 301 -12.72 1.73 10.52
CA ALA A 301 -12.13 2.18 11.77
C ALA A 301 -13.19 2.51 12.82
N PHE A 302 -14.30 3.13 12.40
CA PHE A 302 -15.45 3.37 13.28
C PHE A 302 -16.07 2.07 13.82
N ASN A 303 -16.40 1.12 12.94
CA ASN A 303 -17.02 -0.14 13.35
C ASN A 303 -16.11 -0.97 14.27
N GLN A 304 -14.79 -0.90 14.04
CA GLN A 304 -13.78 -1.54 14.88
C GLN A 304 -13.57 -0.83 16.23
N LYS A 305 -14.24 0.30 16.48
CA LYS A 305 -13.99 1.19 17.62
C LYS A 305 -12.50 1.53 17.73
N ASP A 306 -11.87 1.84 16.60
CA ASP A 306 -10.47 2.24 16.58
C ASP A 306 -10.28 3.51 17.41
N GLU A 307 -9.24 3.53 18.24
CA GLU A 307 -8.87 4.67 19.08
C GLU A 307 -7.49 5.23 18.67
N SER A 308 -6.97 4.81 17.52
CA SER A 308 -5.61 5.13 17.07
C SER A 308 -5.45 6.57 16.59
N ALA A 309 -6.54 7.21 16.17
CA ALA A 309 -6.62 8.60 15.72
C ALA A 309 -7.73 9.35 16.46
N LEU A 310 -7.58 10.67 16.59
CA LEU A 310 -8.49 11.51 17.38
C LEU A 310 -9.94 11.42 16.89
N ASN A 311 -10.16 11.47 15.58
CA ASN A 311 -11.50 11.39 15.01
C ASN A 311 -12.18 10.04 15.30
N TYR A 312 -11.43 8.93 15.34
CA TYR A 312 -11.98 7.62 15.69
C TYR A 312 -12.21 7.47 17.19
N PHE A 313 -11.29 8.00 18.01
CA PHE A 313 -11.45 8.04 19.46
C PHE A 313 -12.71 8.82 19.87
N ILE A 314 -12.96 10.00 19.32
CA ILE A 314 -14.18 10.76 19.63
C ILE A 314 -15.44 10.00 19.21
N MET A 315 -15.39 9.29 18.08
CA MET A 315 -16.49 8.45 17.62
C MET A 315 -16.73 7.23 18.52
N SER A 316 -15.69 6.56 19.03
CA SER A 316 -15.82 5.30 19.78
C SER A 316 -16.44 5.47 21.17
N ARG A 317 -16.41 6.69 21.71
CA ARG A 317 -16.80 6.99 23.10
C ARG A 317 -18.29 6.79 23.36
N HIS A 318 -19.14 7.10 22.38
CA HIS A 318 -20.59 7.05 22.59
C HIS A 318 -21.33 6.46 21.37
N GLY A 319 -22.23 5.51 21.64
CA GLY A 319 -23.03 4.84 20.60
C GLY A 319 -24.05 5.75 19.90
N SER A 320 -24.27 6.97 20.40
CA SER A 320 -25.13 8.00 19.78
C SER A 320 -24.43 8.80 18.68
N ARG A 321 -23.11 8.64 18.52
CA ARG A 321 -22.31 9.38 17.53
C ARG A 321 -22.56 8.87 16.11
N GLN A 322 -22.53 9.78 15.15
CA GLN A 322 -22.66 9.47 13.73
C GLN A 322 -21.53 10.13 12.93
N LEU A 323 -21.06 9.44 11.90
CA LEU A 323 -20.03 9.93 10.98
C LEU A 323 -20.62 10.22 9.61
N ASN A 324 -20.58 11.48 9.21
CA ASN A 324 -21.03 11.96 7.90
C ASN A 324 -19.84 12.45 7.08
N PHE A 325 -20.00 12.49 5.76
CA PHE A 325 -18.96 12.98 4.85
C PHE A 325 -19.52 14.02 3.89
N MET A 326 -18.73 15.06 3.63
CA MET A 326 -19.00 16.10 2.66
C MET A 326 -17.81 16.26 1.72
N LEU A 327 -18.05 16.27 0.41
CA LEU A 327 -17.00 16.52 -0.59
C LEU A 327 -16.62 18.01 -0.59
N LEU A 328 -15.33 18.30 -0.38
CA LEU A 328 -14.83 19.67 -0.29
C LEU A 328 -14.27 20.18 -1.61
N TRP A 329 -13.40 19.40 -2.24
CA TRP A 329 -12.79 19.72 -3.54
C TRP A 329 -12.53 18.45 -4.33
N LYS A 330 -12.42 18.61 -5.65
CA LYS A 330 -12.08 17.53 -6.59
C LYS A 330 -11.08 18.03 -7.61
N ILE A 331 -10.00 17.28 -7.81
CA ILE A 331 -9.02 17.56 -8.86
C ILE A 331 -9.34 16.68 -10.07
N SER A 332 -9.94 17.27 -11.09
CA SER A 332 -10.30 16.56 -12.34
C SER A 332 -9.12 16.42 -13.30
N GLU A 333 -8.11 17.30 -13.23
CA GLU A 333 -6.99 17.37 -14.17
C GLU A 333 -5.88 16.37 -13.82
N ASP A 334 -5.63 15.38 -14.68
CA ASP A 334 -4.69 14.27 -14.42
C ASP A 334 -3.26 14.70 -14.08
N LYS A 335 -2.79 15.80 -14.69
CA LYS A 335 -1.45 16.36 -14.41
C LYS A 335 -1.34 16.87 -12.97
N LEU A 336 -2.42 17.39 -12.42
CA LEU A 336 -2.47 17.98 -11.07
C LEU A 336 -2.91 16.96 -10.01
N LYS A 337 -3.53 15.84 -10.39
CA LYS A 337 -3.90 14.76 -9.45
C LYS A 337 -2.71 14.16 -8.71
N ARG A 338 -1.49 14.28 -9.27
CA ARG A 338 -0.24 13.78 -8.69
C ARG A 338 0.57 14.87 -7.98
N ASP A 339 0.04 16.09 -7.91
CA ASP A 339 0.70 17.18 -7.23
C ASP A 339 0.26 17.21 -5.76
N ASP A 340 1.10 16.64 -4.90
CA ASP A 340 0.86 16.61 -3.45
C ASP A 340 0.87 18.03 -2.85
N THR A 341 1.56 18.99 -3.49
CA THR A 341 1.60 20.37 -2.99
C THR A 341 0.22 21.02 -3.10
N LEU A 342 -0.43 20.94 -4.26
CA LEU A 342 -1.76 21.51 -4.44
C LEU A 342 -2.78 20.91 -3.47
N ASN A 343 -2.72 19.59 -3.28
CA ASN A 343 -3.56 18.85 -2.35
C ASN A 343 -3.34 19.30 -0.90
N ASN A 344 -2.08 19.37 -0.45
CA ASN A 344 -1.73 19.85 0.90
C ASN A 344 -2.18 21.30 1.14
N LEU A 345 -2.09 22.17 0.12
CA LEU A 345 -2.56 23.56 0.21
C LEU A 345 -4.09 23.62 0.32
N LEU A 346 -4.82 22.82 -0.46
CA LEU A 346 -6.29 22.75 -0.39
C LEU A 346 -6.77 22.20 0.96
N GLU A 347 -6.12 21.14 1.45
CA GLU A 347 -6.41 20.57 2.77
C GLU A 347 -6.12 21.59 3.88
N MET A 348 -5.00 22.30 3.80
CA MET A 348 -4.66 23.35 4.75
C MET A 348 -5.68 24.49 4.74
N LEU A 349 -6.09 24.98 3.56
CA LEU A 349 -7.12 26.01 3.42
C LEU A 349 -8.44 25.58 4.08
N MET A 350 -8.85 24.31 3.91
CA MET A 350 -10.07 23.79 4.51
C MET A 350 -9.93 23.57 6.02
N CYS A 351 -8.77 23.13 6.51
CA CYS A 351 -8.48 23.08 7.95
C CYS A 351 -8.60 24.45 8.62
N LEU A 352 -8.15 25.51 7.92
CA LEU A 352 -8.28 26.88 8.37
C LEU A 352 -9.75 27.33 8.35
N ALA A 353 -10.48 27.05 7.26
CA ALA A 353 -11.87 27.48 7.10
C ALA A 353 -12.84 26.79 8.09
N PHE A 354 -12.64 25.50 8.34
CA PHE A 354 -13.41 24.71 9.31
C PHE A 354 -12.81 24.70 10.72
N GLN A 355 -11.70 25.41 10.95
CA GLN A 355 -11.01 25.47 12.25
C GLN A 355 -10.77 24.08 12.86
N SER A 356 -10.33 23.13 12.03
CA SER A 356 -10.24 21.72 12.42
C SER A 356 -8.92 21.32 13.09
N LEU A 357 -7.92 22.22 13.14
CA LEU A 357 -6.61 22.00 13.76
C LEU A 357 -6.57 22.49 15.22
N PRO A 358 -5.79 21.85 16.10
CA PRO A 358 -5.65 22.30 17.48
C PRO A 358 -4.83 23.59 17.50
N LEU A 359 -5.33 24.58 18.26
CA LEU A 359 -4.72 25.88 18.59
C LEU A 359 -3.36 26.15 17.93
N PRO A 360 -3.33 26.65 16.70
CA PRO A 360 -2.09 26.82 15.99
C PRO A 360 -1.44 28.11 16.47
N GLN A 361 -0.63 28.01 17.52
CA GLN A 361 0.41 29.02 17.79
C GLN A 361 1.21 29.35 16.51
N GLN A 362 1.36 28.36 15.63
CA GLN A 362 2.07 28.43 14.36
C GLN A 362 1.31 29.14 13.21
N LEU A 363 0.02 29.48 13.37
CA LEU A 363 -0.82 30.11 12.33
C LEU A 363 -1.54 31.37 12.82
N ARG A 364 -1.15 31.90 14.00
CA ARG A 364 -1.77 33.06 14.68
C ARG A 364 -1.90 34.35 13.86
N GLY A 365 -1.29 34.43 12.66
CA GLY A 365 -1.40 35.59 11.76
C GLY A 365 -2.14 35.34 10.44
N ILE A 366 -2.62 34.11 10.17
CA ILE A 366 -3.27 33.76 8.90
C ILE A 366 -4.80 33.82 9.01
N LEU A 367 -5.36 33.51 10.19
CA LEU A 367 -6.80 33.52 10.43
C LEU A 367 -7.28 34.89 10.93
N PRO A 368 -8.42 35.40 10.42
CA PRO A 368 -9.12 36.52 11.06
C PRO A 368 -9.75 36.04 12.37
N ASP A 369 -9.48 36.74 13.47
CA ASP A 369 -10.03 36.61 14.82
C ASP A 369 -10.51 35.20 15.24
N TYR A 370 -9.62 34.48 15.94
CA TYR A 370 -9.88 33.12 16.43
C TYR A 370 -11.12 33.07 17.33
N HIS A 371 -12.11 32.26 16.93
CA HIS A 371 -13.24 31.94 17.81
C HIS A 371 -12.78 30.97 18.92
N PRO A 372 -13.25 31.10 20.18
CA PRO A 372 -12.86 30.21 21.28
C PRO A 372 -13.12 28.70 21.02
N THR A 373 -14.05 28.38 20.11
CA THR A 373 -14.43 27.01 19.75
C THR A 373 -13.51 26.35 18.72
N ALA A 374 -12.52 27.07 18.19
CA ALA A 374 -11.53 26.59 17.21
C ALA A 374 -10.62 25.44 17.70
N THR A 375 -10.83 25.00 18.93
CA THR A 375 -10.07 23.94 19.60
C THR A 375 -10.77 22.59 19.57
N THR A 376 -11.96 22.55 18.98
CA THR A 376 -12.82 21.36 18.93
C THR A 376 -12.76 20.65 17.58
N GLY A 377 -11.79 21.01 16.73
CA GLY A 377 -11.43 20.29 15.53
C GLY A 377 -10.76 18.93 15.80
N LEU A 378 -10.82 18.03 14.83
CA LEU A 378 -10.32 16.65 14.95
C LEU A 378 -9.03 16.37 14.16
N ASN A 379 -8.49 17.34 13.41
CA ASN A 379 -7.14 17.21 12.87
C ASN A 379 -6.13 17.35 14.01
N VAL A 380 -4.93 16.77 13.85
CA VAL A 380 -3.86 16.84 14.87
C VAL A 380 -2.59 17.44 14.27
N VAL A 381 -2.20 16.96 13.10
CA VAL A 381 -0.99 17.42 12.39
C VAL A 381 -1.39 18.30 11.22
N SER A 382 -0.62 19.37 10.99
CA SER A 382 -0.82 20.27 9.85
C SER A 382 -0.67 19.52 8.51
N PRO A 383 -1.59 19.69 7.55
CA PRO A 383 -1.46 19.15 6.20
C PRO A 383 -0.17 19.59 5.50
N LEU A 384 0.40 20.73 5.88
CA LEU A 384 1.67 21.20 5.31
C LEU A 384 2.85 20.28 5.62
N LEU A 385 2.76 19.40 6.62
CA LEU A 385 3.80 18.42 6.95
C LEU A 385 3.60 17.07 6.24
N GLN A 386 2.53 16.93 5.44
CA GLN A 386 2.33 15.72 4.65
C GLN A 386 3.45 15.56 3.62
N GLY A 387 3.99 14.33 3.53
CA GLY A 387 5.19 14.00 2.78
C GLY A 387 6.46 13.87 3.65
N ILE A 388 6.43 14.33 4.91
CA ILE A 388 7.49 14.08 5.88
C ILE A 388 7.14 12.86 6.74
N GLN A 389 8.10 11.95 6.91
CA GLN A 389 7.98 10.90 7.93
C GLN A 389 8.21 11.49 9.32
N LEU A 390 7.12 11.78 10.03
CA LEU A 390 7.19 12.19 11.43
C LEU A 390 7.27 10.97 12.35
N ASN A 391 8.23 10.99 13.28
CA ASN A 391 8.37 9.99 14.33
C ASN A 391 7.33 10.17 15.47
N ASN A 392 7.27 9.23 16.40
CA ASN A 392 6.26 9.26 17.47
C ASN A 392 6.43 10.43 18.45
N GLN A 393 7.66 10.91 18.66
CA GLN A 393 7.99 12.05 19.52
C GLN A 393 7.53 13.36 18.86
N GLU A 394 7.80 13.54 17.57
CA GLU A 394 7.33 14.70 16.80
C GLU A 394 5.80 14.75 16.78
N LYS A 395 5.15 13.61 16.51
CA LYS A 395 3.67 13.49 16.60
C LYS A 395 3.14 13.77 18.00
N TYR A 396 3.91 13.46 19.05
CA TYR A 396 3.51 13.71 20.43
C TYR A 396 3.44 15.22 20.73
N VAL A 397 4.36 16.03 20.19
CA VAL A 397 4.31 17.49 20.33
C VAL A 397 2.95 18.03 19.86
N TYR A 398 2.49 17.63 18.67
CA TYR A 398 1.18 18.06 18.16
C TYR A 398 0.01 17.52 18.98
N ARG A 399 0.10 16.28 19.50
CA ARG A 399 -0.95 15.73 20.36
C ARG A 399 -1.08 16.51 21.67
N ARG A 400 0.01 17.04 22.22
CA ARG A 400 -0.03 17.81 23.48
C ARG A 400 -0.87 19.08 23.35
N GLU A 401 -0.97 19.68 22.17
CA GLU A 401 -1.81 20.86 21.93
C GLU A 401 -3.30 20.57 22.19
N LEU A 402 -3.74 19.31 22.06
CA LEU A 402 -5.11 18.89 22.36
C LEU A 402 -5.46 19.01 23.84
N LEU A 403 -4.47 19.05 24.75
CA LEU A 403 -4.71 19.27 26.18
C LEU A 403 -5.32 20.64 26.47
N PHE A 404 -5.18 21.58 25.54
CA PHE A 404 -5.78 22.92 25.63
C PHE A 404 -7.14 23.02 24.94
N SER A 405 -7.70 21.91 24.46
CA SER A 405 -9.04 21.91 23.87
C SER A 405 -10.11 22.31 24.88
N ALA A 406 -11.10 23.08 24.43
CA ALA A 406 -12.30 23.36 25.21
C ALA A 406 -13.10 22.06 25.46
N ASP A 407 -13.06 21.12 24.51
CA ASP A 407 -13.77 19.85 24.59
C ASP A 407 -13.04 18.87 25.54
N PRO A 408 -13.68 18.43 26.64
CA PRO A 408 -13.07 17.49 27.58
C PRO A 408 -12.74 16.13 26.93
N GLU A 409 -13.51 15.66 25.95
CA GLU A 409 -13.24 14.39 25.28
C GLU A 409 -11.94 14.48 24.45
N ILE A 410 -11.73 15.61 23.75
CA ILE A 410 -10.50 15.83 22.98
C ILE A 410 -9.27 15.91 23.90
N ARG A 411 -9.40 16.54 25.08
CA ARG A 411 -8.32 16.62 26.07
C ARG A 411 -7.87 15.25 26.61
N LEU A 412 -8.73 14.24 26.57
CA LEU A 412 -8.39 12.89 27.03
C LEU A 412 -7.54 12.10 26.03
N PHE A 413 -7.66 12.42 24.74
CA PHE A 413 -7.02 11.65 23.68
C PHE A 413 -5.49 11.51 23.83
N PRO A 414 -4.71 12.55 24.20
CA PRO A 414 -3.26 12.40 24.37
C PRO A 414 -2.89 11.33 25.42
N THR A 415 -3.62 11.29 26.53
CA THR A 415 -3.42 10.32 27.62
C THR A 415 -3.87 8.93 27.20
N ALA A 416 -5.09 8.81 26.65
CA ALA A 416 -5.63 7.54 26.15
C ALA A 416 -4.74 6.93 25.08
N ARG A 417 -4.22 7.75 24.16
CA ARG A 417 -3.31 7.30 23.10
C ARG A 417 -1.96 6.83 23.65
N THR A 418 -1.44 7.51 24.67
CA THR A 418 -0.19 7.10 25.34
C THR A 418 -0.37 5.74 26.01
N ALA A 419 -1.45 5.57 26.79
CA ALA A 419 -1.79 4.30 27.41
C ALA A 419 -2.04 3.18 26.38
N SER A 420 -2.71 3.48 25.26
CA SER A 420 -2.94 2.55 24.16
C SER A 420 -1.62 2.12 23.49
N LEU A 421 -0.70 3.05 23.25
CA LEU A 421 0.63 2.75 22.71
C LEU A 421 1.46 1.92 23.69
N GLU A 422 1.40 2.22 24.99
CA GLU A 422 2.05 1.43 26.04
C GLU A 422 1.45 0.02 26.13
N ALA A 423 0.12 -0.11 26.10
CA ALA A 423 -0.57 -1.39 26.08
C ALA A 423 -0.26 -2.19 24.80
N SER A 424 -0.14 -1.53 23.65
CA SER A 424 0.28 -2.16 22.40
C SER A 424 1.74 -2.62 22.45
N ASN A 425 2.62 -1.84 23.09
CA ASN A 425 4.01 -2.25 23.34
C ASN A 425 4.09 -3.42 24.36
N ASN A 426 3.13 -3.51 25.27
CA ASN A 426 3.00 -4.61 26.24
C ASN A 426 2.26 -5.83 25.68
N ARG A 427 1.59 -5.70 24.53
CA ARG A 427 0.99 -6.81 23.81
C ARG A 427 2.14 -7.76 23.47
N LYS A 428 2.02 -9.04 23.84
CA LYS A 428 3.04 -10.09 23.58
C LYS A 428 3.11 -10.44 22.08
N VAL A 429 3.22 -9.43 21.23
CA VAL A 429 3.52 -9.60 19.81
C VAL A 429 5.01 -9.93 19.75
N PRO A 430 5.42 -11.01 19.06
CA PRO A 430 6.83 -11.35 18.94
C PRO A 430 7.55 -10.19 18.27
N THR A 431 8.67 -9.75 18.83
CA THR A 431 9.53 -8.79 18.13
C THR A 431 10.08 -9.43 16.86
N PRO A 432 10.49 -8.67 15.85
CA PRO A 432 11.17 -9.21 14.67
C PRO A 432 12.35 -10.12 15.00
N ALA A 433 13.07 -9.84 16.09
CA ALA A 433 14.18 -10.66 16.57
C ALA A 433 13.71 -12.02 17.16
N GLN A 434 12.50 -12.06 17.72
CA GLN A 434 11.88 -13.28 18.25
C GLN A 434 11.08 -14.04 17.18
N PHE A 435 10.76 -13.39 16.05
CA PHE A 435 9.96 -13.97 15.00
C PHE A 435 10.73 -15.08 14.26
N ARG A 436 10.28 -16.32 14.46
CA ARG A 436 10.69 -17.46 13.65
C ARG A 436 9.63 -17.71 12.58
N ARG A 437 10.00 -17.61 11.31
CA ARG A 437 9.13 -17.95 10.18
C ARG A 437 8.80 -19.45 10.21
N PRO A 438 7.58 -19.88 10.58
CA PRO A 438 7.26 -21.29 10.68
C PRO A 438 7.25 -21.89 9.27
N VAL A 439 7.79 -23.08 9.05
CA VAL A 439 7.68 -23.81 7.79
C VAL A 439 6.38 -24.61 7.73
N ALA A 440 6.01 -25.17 6.57
CA ALA A 440 4.74 -25.90 6.43
C ALA A 440 4.60 -27.05 7.44
N ILE A 441 5.71 -27.75 7.74
CA ILE A 441 5.71 -28.82 8.74
C ILE A 441 5.42 -28.32 10.16
N ASP A 442 5.84 -27.08 10.50
CA ASP A 442 5.52 -26.47 11.79
C ASP A 442 4.00 -26.21 11.90
N MET A 443 3.37 -25.77 10.80
CA MET A 443 1.91 -25.54 10.74
C MET A 443 1.13 -26.84 10.91
N SER A 444 1.52 -27.88 10.17
CA SER A 444 0.88 -29.20 10.26
C SER A 444 1.04 -29.82 11.64
N LYS A 445 2.22 -29.65 12.27
CA LYS A 445 2.46 -30.11 13.62
C LYS A 445 1.56 -29.37 14.63
N ALA A 446 1.49 -28.04 14.54
CA ALA A 446 0.65 -27.25 15.44
C ALA A 446 -0.83 -27.67 15.37
N LEU A 447 -1.35 -27.98 14.18
CA LEU A 447 -2.69 -28.53 14.03
C LEU A 447 -2.81 -29.94 14.64
N ALA A 448 -1.84 -30.82 14.38
CA ALA A 448 -1.85 -32.18 14.93
C ALA A 448 -1.85 -32.19 16.47
N ASP A 449 -1.10 -31.28 17.09
CA ASP A 449 -1.05 -31.12 18.55
C ASP A 449 -2.43 -30.68 19.10
N ILE A 450 -3.14 -29.80 18.40
CA ILE A 450 -4.51 -29.39 18.76
C ILE A 450 -5.48 -30.57 18.64
N LEU A 451 -5.46 -31.28 17.50
CA LEU A 451 -6.34 -32.42 17.28
C LEU A 451 -6.10 -33.54 18.29
N ALA A 452 -4.84 -33.77 18.69
CA ALA A 452 -4.48 -34.76 19.70
C ALA A 452 -4.93 -34.36 21.13
N SER A 453 -5.07 -33.07 21.40
CA SER A 453 -5.54 -32.55 22.70
C SER A 453 -7.04 -32.32 22.78
N THR A 454 -7.76 -32.47 21.66
CA THR A 454 -9.22 -32.36 21.60
C THR A 454 -9.83 -33.58 22.32
N PRO A 455 -10.64 -33.40 23.38
CA PRO A 455 -11.28 -34.51 24.07
C PRO A 455 -12.08 -35.34 23.07
N ALA A 456 -11.78 -36.63 22.97
CA ALA A 456 -12.48 -37.55 22.09
C ALA A 456 -13.96 -37.65 22.49
N HIS A 457 -14.80 -36.78 21.92
CA HIS A 457 -16.25 -36.90 22.06
C HIS A 457 -16.83 -38.05 21.23
N HIS A 458 -16.03 -38.69 20.37
CA HIS A 458 -16.35 -39.96 19.73
C HIS A 458 -15.08 -40.84 19.67
N GLU A 459 -15.22 -42.15 19.83
CA GLU A 459 -14.16 -43.18 19.94
C GLU A 459 -13.22 -43.31 18.72
N GLN A 460 -13.24 -42.34 17.80
CA GLN A 460 -12.36 -42.25 16.65
C GLN A 460 -11.42 -41.06 16.87
N SER A 461 -10.11 -41.32 16.77
CA SER A 461 -9.08 -40.27 16.73
C SER A 461 -9.57 -39.12 15.85
N ALA A 462 -9.60 -37.89 16.38
CA ALA A 462 -10.02 -36.68 15.68
C ALA A 462 -9.08 -36.43 14.48
N THR A 463 -9.28 -37.20 13.43
CA THR A 463 -8.55 -37.04 12.19
C THR A 463 -9.20 -35.88 11.47
N PHE A 464 -8.41 -34.85 11.16
CA PHE A 464 -8.86 -33.85 10.22
C PHE A 464 -9.09 -34.55 8.90
N ALA A 465 -10.32 -34.50 8.39
CA ALA A 465 -10.73 -35.20 7.19
C ALA A 465 -10.13 -34.55 5.92
N GLY A 466 -8.91 -34.00 5.99
CA GLY A 466 -8.21 -33.29 4.93
C GLY A 466 -7.78 -34.14 3.73
N ASP A 467 -8.42 -35.29 3.51
CA ASP A 467 -8.42 -36.04 2.25
C ASP A 467 -9.86 -36.33 1.73
N ARG A 468 -10.91 -36.00 2.49
CA ARG A 468 -12.33 -36.08 2.11
C ARG A 468 -12.92 -34.67 2.06
N SER A 469 -13.69 -34.35 1.02
CA SER A 469 -14.36 -33.05 0.96
C SER A 469 -15.48 -33.00 2.01
N PRO A 470 -15.68 -31.88 2.71
CA PRO A 470 -16.82 -31.67 3.58
C PRO A 470 -18.12 -31.99 2.85
N THR A 471 -19.09 -32.53 3.58
CA THR A 471 -20.45 -32.74 3.06
C THR A 471 -21.01 -31.40 2.58
N ARG A 472 -21.54 -31.39 1.35
CA ARG A 472 -22.10 -30.19 0.72
C ARG A 472 -23.60 -30.28 0.63
N GLU A 473 -24.25 -29.19 1.00
CA GLU A 473 -25.69 -29.02 0.77
C GLU A 473 -25.95 -28.58 -0.67
N ASN A 474 -27.09 -29.02 -1.23
CA ASN A 474 -27.59 -28.45 -2.48
C ASN A 474 -27.93 -26.97 -2.25
N PHE A 475 -27.31 -26.09 -3.04
CA PHE A 475 -27.40 -24.66 -2.82
C PHE A 475 -27.63 -23.91 -4.13
N ASP A 476 -28.73 -23.16 -4.17
CA ASP A 476 -29.05 -22.22 -5.22
C ASP A 476 -28.76 -20.80 -4.74
N LEU A 477 -27.57 -20.30 -5.06
CA LEU A 477 -27.07 -19.00 -4.62
C LEU A 477 -28.00 -17.84 -5.02
N PRO A 478 -28.47 -17.73 -6.28
CA PRO A 478 -29.47 -16.72 -6.67
C PRO A 478 -30.71 -16.69 -5.77
N SER A 479 -31.33 -17.85 -5.51
CA SER A 479 -32.52 -17.91 -4.65
C SER A 479 -32.21 -17.55 -3.19
N ALA A 480 -31.04 -17.96 -2.68
CA ALA A 480 -30.62 -17.62 -1.33
C ALA A 480 -30.37 -16.11 -1.15
N LEU A 481 -29.73 -15.46 -2.13
CA LEU A 481 -29.52 -14.02 -2.14
C LEU A 481 -30.87 -13.27 -2.23
N SER A 482 -31.77 -13.70 -3.12
CA SER A 482 -33.11 -13.10 -3.23
C SER A 482 -33.89 -13.19 -1.91
N ALA A 483 -33.88 -14.35 -1.25
CA ALA A 483 -34.56 -14.52 0.03
C ALA A 483 -33.94 -13.67 1.15
N ALA A 484 -32.62 -13.47 1.13
CA ALA A 484 -31.94 -12.59 2.07
C ALA A 484 -32.28 -11.11 1.82
N THR A 485 -32.29 -10.67 0.55
CA THR A 485 -32.76 -9.33 0.19
C THR A 485 -34.18 -9.09 0.70
N ASP A 486 -35.12 -10.00 0.43
CA ASP A 486 -36.50 -9.88 0.93
C ASP A 486 -36.57 -9.82 2.46
N GLY A 487 -35.70 -10.54 3.15
CA GLY A 487 -35.60 -10.53 4.61
C GLY A 487 -35.06 -9.22 5.19
N LEU A 488 -34.14 -8.56 4.46
CA LEU A 488 -33.53 -7.28 4.83
C LEU A 488 -34.41 -6.07 4.45
N GLU A 489 -35.21 -6.15 3.37
CA GLU A 489 -36.05 -5.05 2.91
C GLU A 489 -37.35 -4.89 3.73
N LYS A 490 -37.94 -6.00 4.20
CA LYS A 490 -39.20 -6.02 4.96
C LYS A 490 -39.20 -5.16 6.24
N PRO A 491 -38.13 -5.12 7.05
CA PRO A 491 -38.09 -4.28 8.25
C PRO A 491 -37.79 -2.80 7.98
N LEU A 492 -37.23 -2.45 6.81
CA LEU A 492 -36.52 -1.17 6.63
C LEU A 492 -37.03 -0.30 5.48
N HIS A 493 -37.91 -0.79 4.60
CA HIS A 493 -38.35 -0.08 3.39
C HIS A 493 -37.19 0.48 2.53
N THR A 494 -36.00 -0.10 2.66
CA THR A 494 -34.76 0.34 2.02
C THR A 494 -34.27 -0.80 1.14
N ARG A 495 -33.89 -0.52 -0.12
CA ARG A 495 -33.45 -1.55 -1.07
C ARG A 495 -32.03 -2.02 -0.75
N TYR A 496 -31.84 -3.34 -0.71
CA TYR A 496 -30.54 -3.96 -0.51
C TYR A 496 -30.05 -4.63 -1.80
N GLU A 497 -28.86 -4.25 -2.26
CA GLU A 497 -28.19 -4.92 -3.38
C GLU A 497 -27.08 -5.82 -2.84
N LEU A 498 -27.37 -7.13 -2.79
CA LEU A 498 -26.44 -8.15 -2.33
C LEU A 498 -25.61 -8.70 -3.50
N SER A 499 -24.34 -8.95 -3.22
CA SER A 499 -23.30 -9.42 -4.11
C SER A 499 -22.99 -10.89 -3.83
N PRO A 500 -22.82 -11.73 -4.86
CA PRO A 500 -22.41 -13.11 -4.65
C PRO A 500 -20.96 -13.21 -4.14
N PRO A 501 -20.60 -14.29 -3.43
CA PRO A 501 -19.22 -14.65 -3.18
C PRO A 501 -18.40 -14.73 -4.46
N ARG A 502 -17.10 -14.44 -4.35
CA ARG A 502 -16.14 -14.50 -5.45
C ARG A 502 -15.19 -15.67 -5.29
N GLY A 503 -14.92 -16.35 -6.39
CA GLY A 503 -14.06 -17.52 -6.43
C GLY A 503 -14.85 -18.80 -6.59
N SER A 504 -14.31 -19.90 -6.07
CA SER A 504 -14.87 -21.23 -6.32
C SER A 504 -15.47 -21.83 -5.07
N PHE A 505 -16.70 -22.34 -5.17
CA PHE A 505 -17.30 -23.19 -4.13
C PHE A 505 -16.55 -24.52 -3.98
N ASP A 506 -15.67 -24.89 -4.92
CA ASP A 506 -14.77 -26.04 -4.80
C ASP A 506 -13.45 -25.73 -4.10
N ALA A 507 -13.17 -24.46 -3.82
CA ALA A 507 -11.97 -24.06 -3.12
C ALA A 507 -11.92 -24.63 -1.70
N ARG A 508 -10.71 -24.79 -1.17
CA ARG A 508 -10.47 -25.27 0.20
C ARG A 508 -10.22 -24.14 1.20
N ILE A 509 -9.93 -22.93 0.71
CA ILE A 509 -9.62 -21.76 1.56
C ILE A 509 -10.73 -20.73 1.41
N GLY A 510 -11.37 -20.37 2.52
CA GLY A 510 -12.35 -19.32 2.62
C GLY A 510 -11.77 -18.07 3.27
N LEU A 511 -12.12 -16.89 2.76
CA LEU A 511 -11.82 -15.62 3.38
C LEU A 511 -13.13 -14.88 3.63
N LEU A 512 -13.53 -14.79 4.89
CA LEU A 512 -14.73 -14.07 5.31
C LEU A 512 -14.34 -12.70 5.84
N LEU A 513 -14.77 -11.67 5.13
CA LEU A 513 -14.36 -10.29 5.37
C LEU A 513 -15.43 -9.53 6.14
N ASP A 514 -15.03 -8.76 7.14
CA ASP A 514 -15.94 -7.92 7.89
C ASP A 514 -16.09 -6.52 7.23
N TYR A 515 -14.96 -5.84 7.02
CA TYR A 515 -14.95 -4.41 6.68
C TYR A 515 -14.16 -4.04 5.43
N ASP A 516 -13.79 -5.02 4.61
CA ASP A 516 -12.95 -4.80 3.44
C ASP A 516 -13.81 -4.55 2.19
N SER A 517 -13.63 -3.39 1.55
CA SER A 517 -14.43 -2.92 0.42
C SER A 517 -14.56 -3.95 -0.71
N PHE A 518 -15.72 -4.57 -0.80
CA PHE A 518 -16.05 -5.53 -1.85
C PHE A 518 -16.81 -4.81 -2.97
N SER A 519 -16.16 -4.60 -4.11
CA SER A 519 -16.78 -4.00 -5.31
C SER A 519 -17.12 -5.09 -6.31
N THR A 520 -18.38 -5.22 -6.76
CA THR A 520 -18.76 -6.21 -7.80
C THR A 520 -18.20 -5.87 -9.18
N LYS A 521 -17.87 -4.60 -9.43
CA LYS A 521 -17.35 -4.18 -10.74
C LYS A 521 -15.87 -4.58 -10.87
N PRO A 522 -15.48 -5.31 -11.94
CA PRO A 522 -14.08 -5.59 -12.21
C PRO A 522 -13.34 -4.26 -12.45
N GLN A 523 -12.30 -4.00 -11.66
CA GLN A 523 -11.38 -2.89 -11.95
C GLN A 523 -10.42 -3.33 -13.07
N GLY A 524 -10.81 -3.06 -14.32
CA GLY A 524 -9.99 -3.35 -15.49
C GLY A 524 -10.15 -4.78 -16.05
N ASN A 525 -9.32 -5.12 -17.02
CA ASN A 525 -9.39 -6.39 -17.77
C ASN A 525 -8.98 -7.64 -16.97
N ASN A 526 -8.59 -7.50 -15.70
CA ASN A 526 -8.23 -8.62 -14.84
C ASN A 526 -9.34 -8.89 -13.83
N SER A 527 -9.86 -10.11 -13.85
CA SER A 527 -10.85 -10.67 -12.93
C SER A 527 -10.27 -10.92 -11.52
N GLU A 528 -9.64 -9.93 -10.91
CA GLU A 528 -9.07 -10.08 -9.58
C GLU A 528 -10.20 -10.21 -8.54
N LEU A 529 -10.13 -11.26 -7.72
CA LEU A 529 -11.09 -11.54 -6.65
C LEU A 529 -11.19 -10.37 -5.66
N PHE A 530 -10.02 -9.87 -5.24
CA PHE A 530 -9.81 -8.76 -4.33
C PHE A 530 -8.39 -8.19 -4.55
N PRO A 531 -8.15 -6.87 -4.39
CA PRO A 531 -6.82 -6.30 -4.58
C PRO A 531 -5.75 -7.03 -3.77
N GLY A 532 -4.62 -7.34 -4.39
CA GLY A 532 -3.47 -7.97 -3.70
C GLY A 532 -3.53 -9.49 -3.54
N MET A 533 -4.64 -10.16 -3.89
CA MET A 533 -4.76 -11.61 -3.75
C MET A 533 -3.88 -12.36 -4.75
N ALA A 534 -3.78 -11.87 -5.99
CA ALA A 534 -3.01 -12.53 -7.04
C ALA A 534 -1.51 -12.61 -6.69
N GLU A 535 -0.96 -11.56 -6.07
CA GLU A 535 0.45 -11.47 -5.68
C GLU A 535 0.84 -12.47 -4.59
N ILE A 536 -0.10 -12.82 -3.72
CA ILE A 536 0.08 -13.87 -2.71
C ILE A 536 -0.33 -15.26 -3.22
N GLY A 537 -0.73 -15.38 -4.50
CA GLY A 537 -1.09 -16.64 -5.16
C GLY A 537 -2.53 -17.10 -4.93
N LEU A 538 -3.39 -16.27 -4.31
CA LEU A 538 -4.83 -16.54 -4.21
C LEU A 538 -5.53 -16.14 -5.51
N ASN A 539 -6.41 -16.98 -6.00
CA ASN A 539 -7.15 -16.78 -7.24
C ASN A 539 -8.53 -17.46 -7.19
N SER A 540 -9.34 -17.23 -8.22
CA SER A 540 -10.72 -17.72 -8.28
C SER A 540 -10.87 -19.24 -8.24
N GLU A 541 -9.81 -20.00 -8.49
CA GLU A 541 -9.84 -21.45 -8.45
C GLU A 541 -9.52 -22.00 -7.05
N ASN A 542 -8.69 -21.28 -6.27
CA ASN A 542 -8.13 -21.81 -5.03
C ASN A 542 -8.64 -21.16 -3.74
N CYS A 543 -9.46 -20.10 -3.84
CA CYS A 543 -10.18 -19.54 -2.71
C CYS A 543 -11.62 -19.13 -3.04
N LEU A 544 -12.41 -18.97 -1.97
CA LEU A 544 -13.71 -18.31 -1.97
C LEU A 544 -13.64 -17.11 -1.01
N VAL A 545 -14.02 -15.92 -1.46
CA VAL A 545 -13.98 -14.68 -0.67
C VAL A 545 -15.32 -13.95 -0.75
N TRP A 546 -15.80 -13.47 0.39
CA TRP A 546 -17.00 -12.65 0.45
C TRP A 546 -17.04 -11.81 1.74
N PRO A 547 -17.74 -10.66 1.73
CA PRO A 547 -18.03 -9.91 2.94
C PRO A 547 -19.21 -10.57 3.69
N PHE A 548 -19.22 -10.51 5.02
CA PHE A 548 -20.29 -11.09 5.84
C PHE A 548 -21.68 -10.51 5.49
N SER A 549 -21.72 -9.24 5.10
CA SER A 549 -22.94 -8.53 4.74
C SER A 549 -23.43 -8.83 3.33
N PHE A 550 -22.59 -9.45 2.49
CA PHE A 550 -22.79 -9.59 1.05
C PHE A 550 -23.03 -8.26 0.32
N GLN A 551 -22.82 -7.09 0.93
CA GLN A 551 -23.14 -5.81 0.27
C GLN A 551 -22.04 -5.36 -0.70
N ASP A 552 -22.45 -4.76 -1.83
CA ASP A 552 -21.51 -4.00 -2.67
C ASP A 552 -21.39 -2.56 -2.14
N GLU A 553 -20.23 -2.22 -1.60
CA GLU A 553 -19.97 -0.85 -1.11
C GLU A 553 -20.04 0.20 -2.23
N THR A 554 -19.88 -0.19 -3.50
CA THR A 554 -19.99 0.73 -4.64
C THR A 554 -21.43 1.04 -5.03
N LEU A 555 -22.41 0.27 -4.55
CA LEU A 555 -23.84 0.42 -4.87
C LEU A 555 -24.63 0.94 -3.66
N CYS A 556 -24.10 0.78 -2.46
CA CYS A 556 -24.73 1.27 -1.24
C CYS A 556 -24.56 2.80 -1.10
N SER A 557 -25.56 3.56 -1.55
CA SER A 557 -25.64 5.02 -1.37
C SER A 557 -26.21 5.46 -0.02
N SER A 558 -26.74 4.53 0.78
CA SER A 558 -27.40 4.82 2.05
C SER A 558 -26.48 4.62 3.25
N SER A 559 -26.45 5.64 4.10
CA SER A 559 -25.62 5.87 5.27
C SER A 559 -25.85 4.94 6.47
N GLU A 560 -26.60 3.86 6.36
CA GLU A 560 -27.10 3.13 7.53
C GLU A 560 -27.05 1.62 7.34
N ILE A 561 -25.94 0.98 7.73
CA ILE A 561 -26.01 -0.42 8.20
C ILE A 561 -26.44 -0.33 9.66
N ARG A 562 -27.75 -0.32 9.91
CA ARG A 562 -28.27 -0.49 11.26
C ARG A 562 -28.18 -1.97 11.59
N ASN A 563 -27.17 -2.37 12.36
CA ASN A 563 -26.91 -3.77 12.71
C ASN A 563 -27.96 -4.32 13.71
N THR A 564 -29.24 -4.40 13.31
CA THR A 564 -30.31 -4.95 14.16
C THR A 564 -30.15 -6.46 14.32
N ASP A 565 -30.60 -7.02 15.44
CA ASP A 565 -30.48 -8.47 15.70
C ASP A 565 -31.20 -9.31 14.62
N ALA A 566 -32.29 -8.79 14.06
CA ALA A 566 -33.02 -9.45 12.97
C ALA A 566 -32.21 -9.50 11.67
N GLU A 567 -31.52 -8.42 11.30
CA GLU A 567 -30.64 -8.39 10.12
C GLU A 567 -29.45 -9.32 10.29
N LYS A 568 -28.84 -9.32 11.48
CA LYS A 568 -27.73 -10.23 11.79
C LYS A 568 -28.14 -11.68 11.63
N GLU A 569 -29.36 -12.04 12.02
CA GLU A 569 -29.85 -13.41 11.84
C GLU A 569 -30.03 -13.77 10.36
N VAL A 570 -30.60 -12.87 9.54
CA VAL A 570 -30.71 -13.10 8.08
C VAL A 570 -29.34 -13.31 7.44
N LEU A 571 -28.37 -12.46 7.78
CA LEU A 571 -27.00 -12.55 7.27
C LEU A 571 -26.28 -13.80 7.79
N ARG A 572 -26.49 -14.19 9.05
CA ARG A 572 -25.94 -15.42 9.63
C ARG A 572 -26.45 -16.65 8.88
N VAL A 573 -27.76 -16.72 8.60
CA VAL A 573 -28.35 -17.82 7.82
C VAL A 573 -27.76 -17.89 6.42
N LEU A 574 -27.60 -16.76 5.74
CA LEU A 574 -27.01 -16.72 4.39
C LEU A 574 -25.54 -17.16 4.39
N ASN A 575 -24.72 -16.64 5.31
CA ASN A 575 -23.32 -17.03 5.46
C ASN A 575 -23.18 -18.54 5.71
N ARG A 576 -24.00 -19.10 6.61
CA ARG A 576 -23.98 -20.54 6.90
C ARG A 576 -24.36 -21.38 5.68
N LYS A 577 -25.34 -20.96 4.87
CA LYS A 577 -25.68 -21.65 3.62
C LYS A 577 -24.51 -21.65 2.63
N VAL A 578 -23.83 -20.52 2.47
CA VAL A 578 -22.64 -20.41 1.60
C VAL A 578 -21.52 -21.34 2.09
N ILE A 579 -21.25 -21.35 3.40
CA ILE A 579 -20.24 -22.23 4.01
C ILE A 579 -20.59 -23.70 3.80
N ASN A 580 -21.84 -24.10 4.11
CA ASN A 580 -22.30 -25.49 4.00
C ASN A 580 -22.34 -25.98 2.54
N ALA A 581 -22.57 -25.09 1.58
CA ALA A 581 -22.53 -25.40 0.15
C ALA A 581 -21.11 -25.55 -0.41
N SER A 582 -20.10 -25.10 0.33
CA SER A 582 -18.73 -25.00 -0.15
C SER A 582 -17.84 -26.16 0.30
N GLY A 583 -16.79 -26.41 -0.48
CA GLY A 583 -15.69 -27.34 -0.19
C GLY A 583 -14.62 -26.76 0.74
N LEU A 584 -14.91 -25.66 1.44
CA LEU A 584 -13.95 -24.97 2.30
C LEU A 584 -13.54 -25.84 3.47
N TRP A 585 -12.24 -25.91 3.72
CA TRP A 585 -11.62 -26.66 4.81
C TRP A 585 -11.08 -25.73 5.89
N VAL A 586 -10.53 -24.60 5.48
CA VAL A 586 -10.05 -23.55 6.38
C VAL A 586 -10.72 -22.25 5.99
N ILE A 587 -11.41 -21.62 6.94
CA ILE A 587 -12.05 -20.32 6.78
C ILE A 587 -11.32 -19.34 7.67
N ILE A 588 -10.69 -18.33 7.08
CA ILE A 588 -10.06 -17.25 7.83
C ILE A 588 -11.12 -16.16 8.03
N ILE A 589 -11.40 -15.83 9.29
CA ILE A 589 -12.41 -14.85 9.68
C ILE A 589 -11.70 -13.54 10.04
N PHE A 590 -12.08 -12.46 9.36
CA PHE A 590 -11.48 -11.14 9.50
C PHE A 590 -12.44 -10.13 10.13
N GLY A 591 -12.75 -10.28 11.43
CA GLY A 591 -13.54 -9.31 12.22
C GLY A 591 -14.72 -9.92 13.00
N PRO A 592 -15.29 -9.18 13.96
CA PRO A 592 -16.33 -9.67 14.87
C PRO A 592 -17.71 -9.92 14.23
N ASP A 593 -18.15 -9.14 13.24
CA ASP A 593 -19.45 -9.40 12.59
C ASP A 593 -19.35 -10.62 11.67
N ALA A 594 -18.23 -10.77 10.97
CA ALA A 594 -17.87 -12.00 10.25
C ALA A 594 -17.84 -13.22 11.19
N GLU A 595 -17.25 -13.07 12.38
CA GLU A 595 -17.23 -14.11 13.43
C GLU A 595 -18.66 -14.51 13.83
N SER A 596 -19.51 -13.53 14.14
CA SER A 596 -20.89 -13.75 14.58
C SER A 596 -21.77 -14.45 13.53
N CYS A 597 -21.45 -14.26 12.25
CA CYS A 597 -22.19 -14.86 11.14
C CYS A 597 -21.70 -16.27 10.77
N ALA A 598 -20.44 -16.60 11.05
CA ALA A 598 -19.83 -17.86 10.65
C ALA A 598 -19.79 -18.91 11.76
N LEU A 599 -19.47 -18.51 12.99
CA LEU A 599 -19.26 -19.42 14.11
C LEU A 599 -20.58 -19.83 14.77
N LEU A 600 -20.64 -21.08 15.22
CA LEU A 600 -21.76 -21.61 15.99
C LEU A 600 -21.31 -21.91 17.44
N PRO A 601 -22.18 -21.75 18.45
CA PRO A 601 -21.79 -21.90 19.86
C PRO A 601 -21.27 -23.28 20.26
N HIS A 602 -21.50 -24.31 19.45
CA HIS A 602 -21.09 -25.69 19.71
C HIS A 602 -19.76 -26.07 19.05
N PHE A 603 -19.09 -25.14 18.35
CA PHE A 603 -17.77 -25.42 17.78
C PHE A 603 -16.71 -25.42 18.88
N ASP A 604 -15.81 -26.40 18.84
CA ASP A 604 -14.74 -26.53 19.84
C ASP A 604 -13.68 -25.45 19.65
N HIS A 605 -13.38 -24.69 20.70
CA HIS A 605 -12.43 -23.59 20.69
C HIS A 605 -11.05 -24.01 21.19
N HIS A 606 -10.01 -23.60 20.48
CA HIS A 606 -8.62 -23.87 20.79
C HIS A 606 -7.73 -22.66 20.52
N GLU A 607 -6.62 -22.55 21.25
CA GLU A 607 -5.55 -21.58 20.95
C GLU A 607 -4.51 -22.21 20.00
N LEU A 608 -4.30 -21.59 18.85
CA LEU A 608 -3.27 -21.96 17.88
C LEU A 608 -2.10 -20.97 17.93
N LYS A 609 -0.88 -21.46 18.17
CA LYS A 609 0.33 -20.62 18.24
C LYS A 609 1.19 -20.77 16.99
N LEU A 610 1.29 -19.71 16.19
CA LEU A 610 2.10 -19.68 14.96
C LEU A 610 3.10 -18.53 14.99
N GLY A 611 4.40 -18.84 14.91
CA GLY A 611 5.44 -17.82 14.76
C GLY A 611 5.45 -16.76 15.88
N GLY A 612 5.01 -17.14 17.09
CA GLY A 612 4.88 -16.26 18.25
C GLY A 612 3.52 -15.53 18.37
N PHE A 613 2.67 -15.61 17.35
CA PHE A 613 1.29 -15.12 17.40
C PHE A 613 0.36 -16.21 17.94
N THR A 614 -0.72 -15.80 18.60
CA THR A 614 -1.79 -16.70 19.08
C THR A 614 -3.07 -16.37 18.33
N TYR A 615 -3.72 -17.39 17.79
CA TYR A 615 -4.97 -17.31 17.05
C TYR A 615 -6.02 -18.15 17.76
N ASP A 616 -7.28 -17.73 17.67
CA ASP A 616 -8.39 -18.58 18.05
C ASP A 616 -8.76 -19.46 16.86
N LEU A 617 -8.77 -20.77 17.10
CA LEU A 617 -9.13 -21.79 16.15
C LEU A 617 -10.41 -22.48 16.64
N PHE A 618 -11.41 -22.57 15.77
CA PHE A 618 -12.65 -23.29 16.05
C PHE A 618 -12.78 -24.50 15.13
N LEU A 619 -13.22 -25.63 15.68
CA LEU A 619 -13.38 -26.88 14.95
C LEU A 619 -14.87 -27.16 14.72
N GLU A 620 -15.25 -27.36 13.47
CA GLU A 620 -16.54 -27.95 13.11
C GLU A 620 -16.31 -29.44 12.86
N ALA A 621 -16.81 -30.27 13.77
CA ALA A 621 -16.69 -31.71 13.74
C ALA A 621 -18.06 -32.39 13.65
N ASP A 622 -18.07 -33.57 13.03
CA ASP A 622 -19.20 -34.50 13.04
C ASP A 622 -18.73 -35.89 13.47
N ASP A 623 -19.62 -36.88 13.39
CA ASP A 623 -19.34 -38.28 13.74
C ASP A 623 -18.18 -38.89 12.92
N THR A 624 -17.79 -38.26 11.80
CA THR A 624 -16.72 -38.73 10.90
C THR A 624 -15.39 -38.01 11.10
N GLY A 625 -15.35 -36.97 11.94
CA GLY A 625 -14.16 -36.21 12.30
C GLY A 625 -14.30 -34.70 12.08
N VAL A 626 -13.17 -33.99 12.12
CA VAL A 626 -13.16 -32.54 11.92
C VAL A 626 -13.30 -32.25 10.42
N GLN A 627 -14.39 -31.55 10.07
CA GLN A 627 -14.75 -31.19 8.71
C GLN A 627 -14.14 -29.85 8.28
N ARG A 628 -14.21 -28.83 9.14
CA ARG A 628 -13.72 -27.48 8.84
C ARG A 628 -13.04 -26.83 10.04
N LEU A 629 -12.07 -25.98 9.73
CA LEU A 629 -11.34 -25.14 10.66
C LEU A 629 -11.71 -23.67 10.44
N TYR A 630 -12.02 -22.96 11.51
CA TYR A 630 -12.28 -21.52 11.46
C TYR A 630 -11.16 -20.82 12.23
N LEU A 631 -10.34 -20.06 11.51
CA LEU A 631 -9.21 -19.34 12.09
C LEU A 631 -9.57 -17.86 12.23
N ARG A 632 -9.71 -17.39 13.47
CA ARG A 632 -9.92 -15.97 13.73
C ARG A 632 -8.62 -15.21 13.55
N CYS A 633 -8.65 -14.18 12.71
CA CYS A 633 -7.58 -13.20 12.60
C CYS A 633 -8.03 -11.88 13.23
N ALA A 634 -7.26 -11.36 14.19
CA ALA A 634 -7.67 -10.17 14.95
C ALA A 634 -7.51 -8.87 14.14
N VAL A 635 -6.83 -8.94 13.00
CA VAL A 635 -6.53 -7.83 12.11
C VAL A 635 -7.26 -8.01 10.78
N SER A 636 -7.65 -6.92 10.12
CA SER A 636 -8.32 -6.99 8.80
C SER A 636 -7.39 -7.52 7.71
N TYR A 637 -7.96 -8.11 6.65
CA TYR A 637 -7.22 -8.51 5.47
C TYR A 637 -6.43 -7.35 4.85
N SER A 638 -7.00 -6.13 4.85
CA SER A 638 -6.33 -4.93 4.37
C SER A 638 -5.02 -4.61 5.08
N SER A 639 -4.77 -5.15 6.28
CA SER A 639 -3.50 -5.00 6.99
C SER A 639 -2.29 -5.56 6.23
N LEU A 640 -2.50 -6.44 5.23
CA LEU A 640 -1.44 -6.83 4.29
C LEU A 640 -0.83 -5.64 3.52
N PHE A 641 -1.60 -4.57 3.33
CA PHE A 641 -1.20 -3.37 2.59
C PHE A 641 -0.78 -2.20 3.49
N LEU A 642 -0.92 -2.36 4.81
CA LEU A 642 -0.60 -1.32 5.78
C LEU A 642 0.85 -1.43 6.25
N ILE A 643 1.34 -0.35 6.88
CA ILE A 643 2.73 -0.21 7.34
C ILE A 643 3.02 -1.08 8.59
N SER A 644 1.97 -1.57 9.27
CA SER A 644 2.11 -2.36 10.49
C SER A 644 2.73 -3.73 10.19
N TRP A 645 3.97 -3.91 10.63
CA TRP A 645 4.71 -5.16 10.46
C TRP A 645 4.02 -6.35 11.13
N SER A 646 3.52 -6.16 12.36
CA SER A 646 2.89 -7.21 13.16
C SER A 646 1.63 -7.72 12.49
N ASP A 647 0.78 -6.79 12.05
CA ASP A 647 -0.54 -7.10 11.54
C ASP A 647 -0.42 -7.78 10.18
N ALA A 648 0.46 -7.26 9.31
CA ALA A 648 0.78 -7.93 8.06
C ALA A 648 1.38 -9.32 8.28
N THR A 649 2.18 -9.52 9.34
CA THR A 649 2.73 -10.84 9.71
C THR A 649 1.65 -11.80 10.14
N GLU A 650 0.71 -11.33 10.97
CA GLU A 650 -0.41 -12.11 11.47
C GLU A 650 -1.28 -12.63 10.31
N VAL A 651 -1.70 -11.74 9.40
CA VAL A 651 -2.47 -12.15 8.20
C VAL A 651 -1.66 -13.12 7.32
N SER A 652 -0.37 -12.83 7.09
CA SER A 652 0.50 -13.69 6.28
C SER A 652 0.60 -15.12 6.87
N LEU A 653 0.69 -15.23 8.19
CA LEU A 653 0.75 -16.51 8.89
C LEU A 653 -0.56 -17.27 8.81
N ALA A 654 -1.70 -16.59 8.98
CA ALA A 654 -3.03 -17.19 8.81
C ALA A 654 -3.20 -17.79 7.40
N ILE A 655 -2.83 -17.03 6.36
CA ILE A 655 -2.86 -17.49 4.97
C ILE A 655 -1.89 -18.67 4.75
N LYS A 656 -0.69 -18.60 5.34
CA LYS A 656 0.29 -19.70 5.25
C LYS A 656 -0.21 -20.97 5.92
N PHE A 657 -0.84 -20.84 7.08
CA PHE A 657 -1.45 -21.95 7.81
C PHE A 657 -2.54 -22.60 6.97
N ALA A 658 -3.49 -21.80 6.46
CA ALA A 658 -4.54 -22.30 5.58
C ALA A 658 -3.96 -23.05 4.38
N ALA A 659 -3.00 -22.45 3.66
CA ALA A 659 -2.36 -23.08 2.51
C ALA A 659 -1.63 -24.38 2.85
N ALA A 660 -0.94 -24.45 3.99
CA ALA A 660 -0.25 -25.65 4.43
C ALA A 660 -1.22 -26.78 4.77
N VAL A 661 -2.30 -26.48 5.51
CA VAL A 661 -3.32 -27.45 5.92
C VAL A 661 -4.12 -27.96 4.72
N THR A 662 -4.48 -27.09 3.79
CA THR A 662 -5.26 -27.46 2.60
C THR A 662 -4.42 -28.04 1.47
N LYS A 663 -3.08 -28.04 1.62
CA LYS A 663 -2.08 -28.38 0.60
C LYS A 663 -2.22 -27.49 -0.66
N THR A 664 -2.69 -26.25 -0.51
CA THR A 664 -2.84 -25.30 -1.63
C THR A 664 -1.46 -24.82 -2.07
N LYS A 665 -1.13 -25.07 -3.35
CA LYS A 665 0.17 -24.74 -3.94
C LYS A 665 0.25 -23.26 -4.34
N TRP A 666 1.47 -22.79 -4.56
CA TRP A 666 1.79 -21.47 -5.12
C TRP A 666 1.40 -20.26 -4.26
N ILE A 667 1.01 -20.47 -3.00
CA ILE A 667 0.74 -19.39 -2.06
C ILE A 667 2.06 -18.75 -1.59
N ARG A 668 2.13 -17.44 -1.73
CA ARG A 668 3.27 -16.58 -1.36
C ARG A 668 2.84 -15.62 -0.25
N PRO A 669 2.64 -16.12 0.99
CA PRO A 669 1.95 -15.38 2.04
C PRO A 669 2.63 -14.06 2.44
N TYR A 670 3.94 -13.93 2.18
CA TYR A 670 4.73 -12.76 2.56
C TYR A 670 5.06 -11.82 1.37
N ALA A 671 4.42 -11.98 0.20
CA ALA A 671 4.78 -11.21 -1.00
C ALA A 671 4.63 -9.69 -0.80
N HIS A 672 3.52 -9.22 -0.22
CA HIS A 672 3.32 -7.79 0.08
C HIS A 672 4.32 -7.25 1.10
N ARG A 673 4.66 -8.06 2.11
CA ARG A 673 5.68 -7.68 3.10
C ARG A 673 7.07 -7.54 2.49
N ALA A 674 7.43 -8.47 1.59
CA ALA A 674 8.67 -8.36 0.85
C ALA A 674 8.68 -7.07 0.02
N ARG A 675 7.58 -6.76 -0.67
CA ARG A 675 7.45 -5.52 -1.44
C ARG A 675 7.61 -4.26 -0.58
N HIS A 676 6.98 -4.22 0.59
CA HIS A 676 7.09 -3.08 1.52
C HIS A 676 8.52 -2.93 2.06
N ALA A 677 9.15 -4.03 2.49
CA ALA A 677 10.54 -4.01 2.93
C ALA A 677 11.46 -3.48 1.84
N LEU A 678 11.28 -3.94 0.60
CA LEU A 678 12.08 -3.51 -0.54
C LEU A 678 11.85 -2.03 -0.88
N GLY A 679 10.61 -1.56 -0.89
CA GLY A 679 10.30 -0.13 -1.06
C GLY A 679 10.98 0.74 -0.01
N GLU A 680 11.01 0.28 1.24
CA GLU A 680 11.68 1.01 2.33
C GLU A 680 13.21 1.00 2.19
N ILE A 681 13.82 -0.12 1.76
CA ILE A 681 15.26 -0.18 1.46
C ILE A 681 15.61 0.87 0.38
N VAL A 682 14.82 0.96 -0.69
CA VAL A 682 15.03 1.92 -1.79
C VAL A 682 14.91 3.36 -1.29
N ILE A 683 13.87 3.67 -0.51
CA ILE A 683 13.69 5.01 0.07
C ILE A 683 14.88 5.37 0.96
N ARG A 684 15.33 4.46 1.83
CA ARG A 684 16.49 4.71 2.71
C ARG A 684 17.77 4.95 1.93
N ASN A 685 18.06 4.12 0.92
CA ASN A 685 19.23 4.34 0.05
C ASN A 685 19.16 5.72 -0.64
N SER A 686 17.98 6.14 -1.12
CA SER A 686 17.80 7.47 -1.72
C SER A 686 18.08 8.60 -0.72
N LEU A 687 17.55 8.51 0.51
CA LEU A 687 17.77 9.49 1.57
C LEU A 687 19.26 9.57 1.98
N GLU A 688 19.94 8.43 2.07
CA GLU A 688 21.39 8.39 2.34
C GLU A 688 22.20 9.08 1.23
N ASN A 689 21.84 8.85 -0.04
CA ASN A 689 22.47 9.53 -1.18
C ASN A 689 22.17 11.05 -1.19
N GLN A 690 21.11 11.50 -0.51
CA GLN A 690 20.79 12.91 -0.29
C GLN A 690 21.50 13.50 0.94
N GLY A 691 22.38 12.74 1.60
CA GLY A 691 23.18 13.19 2.74
C GLY A 691 22.52 12.96 4.11
N GLN A 692 21.42 12.22 4.19
CA GLN A 692 20.89 11.77 5.49
C GLN A 692 21.80 10.71 6.14
N ALA A 693 21.60 10.50 7.44
CA ALA A 693 22.34 9.50 8.21
C ALA A 693 22.17 8.10 7.61
N LYS A 694 23.29 7.36 7.51
CA LYS A 694 23.30 5.99 7.02
C LYS A 694 22.55 5.06 7.96
N MET A 695 21.72 4.20 7.39
CA MET A 695 21.10 3.11 8.10
C MET A 695 22.15 2.10 8.55
N THR A 696 21.99 1.62 9.77
CA THR A 696 22.83 0.60 10.40
C THR A 696 21.96 -0.59 10.81
N PRO A 697 22.54 -1.76 11.13
CA PRO A 697 21.78 -2.89 11.65
C PRO A 697 20.96 -2.56 12.92
N GLU A 698 21.39 -1.60 13.72
CA GLU A 698 20.71 -1.13 14.94
C GLU A 698 19.55 -0.18 14.64
N THR A 699 19.70 0.66 13.62
CA THR A 699 18.69 1.67 13.22
C THR A 699 17.73 1.14 12.13
N MET A 700 17.93 -0.11 11.70
CA MET A 700 17.14 -0.75 10.65
C MET A 700 15.68 -0.98 11.08
N PRO A 701 14.71 -0.54 10.25
CA PRO A 701 13.28 -0.84 10.38
C PRO A 701 12.94 -2.34 10.48
N ASP A 702 11.91 -2.65 11.26
CA ASP A 702 11.47 -4.02 11.58
C ASP A 702 11.05 -4.87 10.37
N ASN A 703 10.48 -4.23 9.35
CA ASN A 703 10.10 -4.86 8.09
C ASN A 703 11.32 -5.32 7.29
N ILE A 704 12.38 -4.51 7.21
CA ILE A 704 13.65 -4.86 6.57
C ILE A 704 14.34 -5.98 7.36
N ARG A 705 14.38 -5.86 8.69
CA ARG A 705 14.95 -6.89 9.58
C ARG A 705 14.31 -8.25 9.35
N THR A 706 12.99 -8.29 9.27
CA THR A 706 12.28 -9.57 9.09
C THR A 706 12.40 -10.11 7.68
N TRP A 707 12.50 -9.23 6.68
CA TRP A 707 12.82 -9.64 5.32
C TRP A 707 14.21 -10.30 5.26
N LEU A 708 15.22 -9.74 5.93
CA LEU A 708 16.55 -10.34 6.05
C LEU A 708 16.52 -11.71 6.71
N ILE A 709 15.91 -11.81 7.88
CA ILE A 709 15.73 -13.08 8.61
C ILE A 709 15.00 -14.10 7.72
N GLY A 710 13.96 -13.65 7.01
CA GLY A 710 13.17 -14.46 6.10
C GLY A 710 13.94 -14.96 4.86
N ASN A 711 15.06 -14.31 4.51
CA ASN A 711 15.99 -14.70 3.45
C ASN A 711 17.26 -15.37 4.01
N GLY A 712 17.34 -15.62 5.31
CA GLY A 712 18.43 -16.36 5.95
C GLY A 712 19.56 -15.52 6.54
N PHE A 713 19.49 -14.19 6.45
CA PHE A 713 20.44 -13.29 7.08
C PHE A 713 20.01 -13.07 8.54
N THR A 714 20.65 -13.76 9.47
CA THR A 714 20.20 -13.84 10.87
C THR A 714 21.27 -13.43 11.87
N MET A 715 22.54 -13.42 11.44
CA MET A 715 23.69 -13.20 12.30
C MET A 715 24.24 -11.79 12.08
N LYS A 716 24.99 -11.28 13.05
CA LYS A 716 25.60 -9.94 12.93
C LYS A 716 26.60 -9.91 11.77
N GLU A 717 27.34 -11.00 11.61
CA GLU A 717 28.33 -11.20 10.56
C GLU A 717 27.72 -11.09 9.16
N ASP A 718 26.45 -11.51 9.00
CA ASP A 718 25.71 -11.35 7.75
C ASP A 718 25.51 -9.87 7.40
N TYR A 719 25.17 -9.04 8.40
CA TYR A 719 24.94 -7.61 8.22
C TYR A 719 26.24 -6.84 7.98
N ASP A 720 27.30 -7.21 8.71
CA ASP A 720 28.64 -6.66 8.54
C ASP A 720 29.14 -6.98 7.12
N TYR A 721 28.99 -8.23 6.66
CA TYR A 721 29.35 -8.64 5.31
C TYR A 721 28.59 -7.86 4.22
N LEU A 722 27.27 -7.69 4.35
CA LEU A 722 26.48 -6.88 3.40
C LEU A 722 26.97 -5.43 3.36
N THR A 723 27.34 -4.88 4.51
CA THR A 723 27.85 -3.51 4.63
C THR A 723 29.21 -3.36 3.95
N GLU A 724 30.13 -4.29 4.21
CA GLU A 724 31.47 -4.31 3.60
C GLU A 724 31.40 -4.49 2.08
N LEU A 725 30.57 -5.43 1.61
CA LEU A 725 30.44 -5.78 0.20
C LEU A 725 30.02 -4.57 -0.66
N ALA A 726 29.15 -3.71 -0.15
CA ALA A 726 28.55 -2.61 -0.92
C ALA A 726 29.01 -1.21 -0.46
N GLY A 727 29.88 -1.13 0.54
CA GLY A 727 30.35 0.10 1.18
C GLY A 727 29.33 0.83 2.08
N SER A 728 28.09 0.31 2.18
CA SER A 728 27.05 0.76 3.10
C SER A 728 25.98 -0.30 3.25
N PHE A 729 25.35 -0.35 4.42
CA PHE A 729 24.33 -1.36 4.71
C PHE A 729 23.12 -1.28 3.77
N SER A 730 22.59 -0.08 3.49
CA SER A 730 21.50 0.15 2.53
C SER A 730 21.78 -0.42 1.12
N LYS A 731 22.95 -0.13 0.55
CA LYS A 731 23.42 -0.70 -0.72
C LYS A 731 23.59 -2.22 -0.65
N GLY A 732 24.10 -2.73 0.48
CA GLY A 732 24.21 -4.17 0.73
C GLY A 732 22.85 -4.86 0.68
N LEU A 733 21.83 -4.25 1.27
CA LEU A 733 20.45 -4.73 1.22
C LEU A 733 19.86 -4.70 -0.19
N LEU A 734 20.18 -3.69 -1.00
CA LEU A 734 19.79 -3.64 -2.41
C LEU A 734 20.44 -4.75 -3.23
N LEU A 735 21.73 -5.04 -2.99
CA LEU A 735 22.42 -6.19 -3.60
C LEU A 735 21.81 -7.52 -3.14
N ALA A 736 21.47 -7.65 -1.86
CA ALA A 736 20.77 -8.82 -1.36
C ALA A 736 19.40 -8.97 -2.03
N ALA A 737 18.67 -7.88 -2.23
CA ALA A 737 17.36 -7.88 -2.88
C ALA A 737 17.42 -8.29 -4.35
N SER A 738 18.37 -7.74 -5.10
CA SER A 738 18.54 -8.05 -6.52
C SER A 738 18.92 -9.52 -6.74
N THR A 739 19.75 -10.10 -5.85
CA THR A 739 20.16 -11.50 -5.91
C THR A 739 19.12 -12.49 -5.37
N SER A 740 18.28 -12.07 -4.42
CA SER A 740 17.19 -12.90 -3.85
C SER A 740 16.09 -13.23 -4.87
N SER A 741 15.96 -12.43 -5.92
CA SER A 741 15.00 -12.62 -7.02
C SER A 741 15.25 -13.91 -7.82
N ILE A 742 16.45 -14.48 -7.75
CA ILE A 742 16.89 -15.64 -8.56
C ILE A 742 16.58 -16.98 -7.87
N ARG A 743 16.33 -17.02 -6.55
CA ARG A 743 16.13 -18.29 -5.81
C ARG A 743 14.69 -18.80 -5.76
N TYR A 744 13.70 -18.06 -6.27
CA TYR A 744 12.30 -18.50 -6.26
C TYR A 744 11.89 -19.35 -7.48
N THR A 745 12.82 -19.67 -8.38
CA THR A 745 12.57 -20.40 -9.64
C THR A 745 13.32 -21.74 -9.78
N VAL A 746 13.94 -22.29 -8.72
CA VAL A 746 14.66 -23.58 -8.86
C VAL A 746 13.85 -24.72 -8.23
N ASN A 747 13.26 -25.52 -9.13
CA ASN A 747 12.76 -26.87 -8.91
C ASN A 747 13.70 -27.66 -7.96
N PRO A 748 13.19 -28.33 -6.90
CA PRO A 748 14.01 -29.30 -6.19
C PRO A 748 14.31 -30.44 -7.17
N ARG A 749 15.59 -30.61 -7.53
CA ARG A 749 16.05 -31.79 -8.26
C ARG A 749 15.62 -33.03 -7.45
N LEU A 750 14.72 -33.82 -8.02
CA LEU A 750 14.46 -35.18 -7.56
C LEU A 750 15.77 -35.97 -7.68
N PRO A 751 16.07 -36.88 -6.72
CA PRO A 751 17.26 -37.71 -6.81
C PRO A 751 17.15 -38.68 -8.00
N ASP A 752 18.28 -38.90 -8.66
CA ASP A 752 18.46 -39.83 -9.77
C ASP A 752 17.68 -41.13 -9.57
N ARG A 753 16.71 -41.38 -10.46
CA ARG A 753 16.19 -42.72 -10.73
C ARG A 753 16.30 -42.98 -12.22
N GLY A 754 17.28 -43.79 -12.59
CA GLY A 754 17.33 -44.41 -13.91
C GLY A 754 16.12 -45.31 -14.15
N GLY A 755 15.64 -45.35 -15.39
CA GLY A 755 14.63 -46.32 -15.83
C GLY A 755 13.77 -45.88 -17.01
N THR A 756 14.22 -46.23 -18.21
CA THR A 756 13.50 -46.53 -19.48
C THR A 756 12.46 -45.57 -20.10
N PRO A 757 12.49 -45.40 -21.44
CA PRO A 757 11.58 -44.52 -22.16
C PRO A 757 10.28 -45.24 -22.54
N GLY A 758 9.15 -44.72 -22.10
CA GLY A 758 7.85 -45.14 -22.61
C GLY A 758 6.70 -44.77 -21.70
N ASP A 759 6.25 -43.52 -21.73
CA ASP A 759 4.81 -43.29 -21.90
C ASP A 759 4.51 -41.87 -22.40
N ARG A 760 3.62 -41.76 -23.38
CA ARG A 760 3.15 -40.50 -23.96
C ARG A 760 1.94 -40.02 -23.16
N SER A 761 2.02 -38.86 -22.51
CA SER A 761 0.83 -38.16 -22.02
C SER A 761 0.89 -36.65 -22.31
N ILE A 762 -0.05 -36.25 -23.17
CA ILE A 762 -0.82 -34.99 -23.32
C ILE A 762 -0.20 -33.68 -22.77
N PRO A 763 -0.04 -32.63 -23.60
CA PRO A 763 0.39 -31.31 -23.13
C PRO A 763 -0.76 -30.54 -22.45
N HIS A 764 -0.62 -30.22 -21.17
CA HIS A 764 -1.42 -29.19 -20.50
C HIS A 764 -0.80 -27.79 -20.77
N PRO A 765 -1.62 -26.72 -20.85
CA PRO A 765 -1.14 -25.39 -21.21
C PRO A 765 -0.26 -24.81 -20.10
N ALA A 766 0.93 -24.37 -20.48
CA ALA A 766 1.86 -23.67 -19.61
C ALA A 766 1.28 -22.29 -19.24
N VAL A 767 0.74 -22.15 -18.04
CA VAL A 767 0.56 -20.84 -17.41
C VAL A 767 1.94 -20.41 -16.91
N GLN A 768 2.72 -19.75 -17.76
CA GLN A 768 3.93 -19.04 -17.36
C GLN A 768 3.55 -17.75 -16.64
N SER A 769 3.36 -17.81 -15.32
CA SER A 769 3.27 -16.59 -14.51
C SER A 769 4.67 -16.11 -14.10
N ASN A 770 5.36 -15.40 -15.00
CA ASN A 770 6.57 -14.65 -14.68
C ASN A 770 6.21 -13.35 -13.94
N VAL A 771 5.80 -13.45 -12.67
CA VAL A 771 5.64 -12.26 -11.83
C VAL A 771 6.94 -12.07 -11.06
N ARG A 772 7.84 -11.26 -11.65
CA ARG A 772 8.97 -10.67 -10.91
C ARG A 772 8.41 -9.67 -9.89
N ILE A 773 8.99 -9.65 -8.68
CA ILE A 773 8.57 -8.73 -7.60
C ILE A 773 8.87 -7.27 -7.98
N PHE A 774 9.85 -7.08 -8.87
CA PHE A 774 10.16 -5.85 -9.57
C PHE A 774 10.38 -6.15 -11.06
N THR A 775 9.93 -5.28 -11.96
CA THR A 775 10.37 -5.36 -13.36
C THR A 775 11.89 -5.17 -13.45
N ARG A 776 12.52 -5.59 -14.55
CA ARG A 776 13.97 -5.35 -14.76
C ARG A 776 14.28 -3.85 -14.60
N GLU A 777 13.40 -2.99 -15.12
CA GLU A 777 13.51 -1.53 -14.97
C GLU A 777 13.45 -1.02 -13.52
N GLN A 778 12.67 -1.68 -12.66
CA GLN A 778 12.61 -1.33 -11.23
C GLN A 778 13.86 -1.77 -10.46
N LEU A 779 14.61 -2.75 -10.97
CA LEU A 779 15.94 -3.11 -10.47
C LEU A 779 17.04 -2.24 -11.09
N ASP A 780 16.83 -1.69 -12.28
CA ASP A 780 17.79 -0.82 -12.97
C ASP A 780 17.68 0.67 -12.54
N MET A 781 16.56 1.05 -11.90
CA MET A 781 16.39 2.33 -11.19
C MET A 781 16.98 2.33 -9.76
N ILE A 782 17.32 1.16 -9.22
CA ILE A 782 17.98 0.93 -7.92
C ILE A 782 19.49 1.10 -8.07
#